data_AF-A0A419JP89-F1
#
_entry.id   AF-A0A419JP89-F1
#
_cell.length_a   1.000
_cell.length_b   1.000
_cell.length_c   1.000
_cell.angle_alpha   90.00
_cell.angle_beta   90.00
_cell.angle_gamma   90.00
#
_symmetry.space_group_name_H-M   'P 1'
#
loop_
_entity.id
_entity.type
_entity.pdbx_description
1 polymer ?
#
loop_
_entity_poly.entity_id
_entity_poly.type
_entity_poly.pdbx_seq_one_letter_code
_entity_poly.pdbx_strand_id
1 'polypeptide(L)'
;MVVLVKRENKHKVFIACFVIGIILITGLTGVVSASAAAPSITDWSSTGGNPTNKDNRQDLIYKVQQGDTITFTATSNQSCDHVWEVVKGVDVLTTHVERNVKMSSFTWTVPSEKNNWDIVVFICPHAEGVESPIVWTVPSPMDITTPVNTIYPSPSGVGPRPQLAWTLTTSALITVSPEESIQDAIDSLPPEGGVVELTEGTWNITSLLRIQKYTIDGVEYPRVNVTLRGTGINKTVLSAQASMPQLFIMTFYDNFSDKEQWYFYNSKNPLDHDQTKFLRNIVVEDIHFTGNNIENLSPVVGTIDIKKSRISRIKVDEGIRWGFTPNYCLKSAMTDNIITNSKYLTDPLANVAVDWLNNHFSHGYVLRLPNGAWWGVEEGYCDYNILIQGNYFNDCIDGLYIYSTREGIARNNIIANGRRNGIALISSGTVLVENNVVYNVDTYGDPAIKQGGDVLGPKIVRNNIVVNNTGDGISSDIANVSYNCVYGNTGSNWGGTNSISADPLFADPENGDFHLKSQYGRWNGSAWVKDNATSPCIDAGAPSEKDPDGTRINMGAYGGTIEASKSPSGSLSGKVTDKDTSLPIEGAVVSNNGYSGTTDASGNYLITLPVGNYTVTASKTGYRSSSATVEVLENQTTIVDFQLTRDITPPEISNVNAISIAPATATITWETDENSDSKVYYGETEDLGIWSNKTELVTSHSIILTGLSPNTTYYYQVYSTDEAGNTGNSGIKTFKTTEEKNLVGYWKFDEGSGSVAYDSSGNNNNGAIHGATWTTGRLGSALQFDGTDYVDCGSDSSLNISGSNGITYEAWIYPHEWGNDGTIVRRGYNTDLDINNGVEFRWHLGGVGTVTKPVSDYSLNTWYHIVGTYDGSTMNLYINGENVASAPATGTISPEDSPVYIGREPKSFDYFEGIIDEVRIYNRALSAEEVLAHYHAGATGTLTGKVTDKDTGAPIEGAVIKADSYSATTNSSGDYTISNLPAGDYTVSAEQEGYSSSSATISIVENQTTTLNFQLTKNQTQETSNIVYVATDGSGDYNCDGIDDQIEINQAISDINSIGGGTVHLKTGTYIISDSVNLSTNLIFEGDGTEETTIRIKNGSTKENWATIAGEGISSTTIRNLTIDGNKDNCPVPKGIDSDVDAFHLYNSNNITVENVKMIEFWTDGVEFSHSSDSVVKDCEVIQAGHEGLRAIYSENITFSNNYVYSAGTGNAGVRIYESSNCVIENNYFNVYGFGILINPQGGVPCGNNIYRDNYIEGHYGLPG
;
A
#
# COMPACT_ATOMS: atom_id res chain seq x y z
N MET A 1 -33.54 51.87 -5.00
CA MET A 1 -34.47 52.15 -6.13
C MET A 1 -34.95 50.80 -6.62
N VAL A 2 -36.22 50.40 -6.43
CA VAL A 2 -37.40 50.80 -7.25
C VAL A 2 -37.09 50.52 -8.72
N VAL A 3 -37.75 49.62 -9.48
CA VAL A 3 -39.05 48.96 -9.36
C VAL A 3 -39.12 48.02 -10.59
N LEU A 4 -39.54 46.74 -10.45
CA LEU A 4 -40.89 46.24 -10.82
C LEU A 4 -41.10 46.17 -12.36
N VAL A 5 -41.70 45.14 -12.96
CA VAL A 5 -43.05 44.60 -12.71
C VAL A 5 -43.25 43.47 -13.74
N LYS A 6 -43.53 42.23 -13.30
CA LYS A 6 -44.86 41.56 -13.27
C LYS A 6 -45.22 40.85 -14.61
N ARG A 7 -46.01 39.77 -14.66
CA ARG A 7 -47.25 39.37 -13.93
C ARG A 7 -47.65 37.98 -14.52
N GLU A 8 -48.35 37.02 -13.90
CA GLU A 8 -48.96 36.77 -12.58
C GLU A 8 -49.69 35.40 -12.62
N ASN A 9 -49.99 34.87 -11.42
CA ASN A 9 -51.10 33.98 -10.99
C ASN A 9 -50.84 32.46 -10.95
N LYS A 10 -51.20 31.68 -9.89
CA LYS A 10 -51.86 31.83 -8.56
C LYS A 10 -51.72 30.44 -7.87
N HIS A 11 -51.37 30.25 -6.58
CA HIS A 11 -52.24 30.37 -5.39
C HIS A 11 -51.49 30.06 -4.05
N LYS A 12 -51.60 30.98 -3.05
CA LYS A 12 -51.87 30.84 -1.57
C LYS A 12 -50.91 29.97 -0.67
N VAL A 13 -50.38 30.36 0.52
CA VAL A 13 -50.81 31.26 1.64
C VAL A 13 -49.66 31.49 2.68
N PHE A 14 -49.52 32.76 3.19
CA PHE A 14 -48.98 33.34 4.49
C PHE A 14 -47.59 32.92 5.09
N ILE A 15 -46.60 33.75 5.50
CA ILE A 15 -46.37 35.07 6.21
C ILE A 15 -45.89 34.93 7.69
N ALA A 16 -44.61 35.30 7.92
CA ALA A 16 -43.93 36.15 8.95
C ALA A 16 -43.87 35.88 10.50
N CYS A 17 -42.61 36.02 11.00
CA CYS A 17 -42.06 36.65 12.23
C CYS A 17 -42.08 35.99 13.65
N PHE A 18 -40.86 35.76 14.17
CA PHE A 18 -40.27 35.86 15.54
C PHE A 18 -41.11 35.69 16.84
N VAL A 19 -40.62 34.74 17.69
CA VAL A 19 -40.58 34.64 19.18
C VAL A 19 -41.90 34.54 19.98
N ILE A 20 -42.07 33.41 20.70
CA ILE A 20 -42.36 33.22 22.15
C ILE A 20 -42.78 31.75 22.38
N GLY A 21 -42.22 31.07 23.40
CA GLY A 21 -42.90 29.91 23.99
C GLY A 21 -42.03 28.80 24.61
N ILE A 22 -41.17 29.12 25.57
CA ILE A 22 -40.68 28.11 26.56
C ILE A 22 -41.86 27.74 27.48
N ILE A 23 -41.82 26.51 28.00
CA ILE A 23 -42.46 25.94 29.20
C ILE A 23 -43.84 25.28 28.97
N LEU A 24 -43.90 23.93 29.01
CA LEU A 24 -44.54 23.17 30.09
C LEU A 24 -44.64 21.65 29.80
N ILE A 25 -44.20 20.87 30.80
CA ILE A 25 -44.42 19.44 31.06
C ILE A 25 -43.32 18.49 30.55
N THR A 26 -42.20 18.45 31.28
CA THR A 26 -41.63 17.16 31.71
C THR A 26 -41.94 17.01 33.19
N GLY A 27 -43.19 16.62 33.47
CA GLY A 27 -43.60 16.11 34.77
C GLY A 27 -43.15 14.65 34.90
N LEU A 28 -42.55 14.34 36.03
CA LEU A 28 -42.31 12.98 36.50
C LEU A 28 -43.55 12.10 36.34
N THR A 29 -43.41 10.97 35.63
CA THR A 29 -43.91 9.68 36.10
C THR A 29 -42.92 8.62 35.67
N GLY A 30 -42.29 7.97 36.65
CA GLY A 30 -41.45 6.81 36.41
C GLY A 30 -42.25 5.74 35.68
N VAL A 31 -41.74 5.30 34.54
CA VAL A 31 -42.03 3.97 34.04
C VAL A 31 -40.91 3.10 34.59
N VAL A 32 -41.24 2.41 35.68
CA VAL A 32 -40.46 1.29 36.18
C VAL A 32 -40.37 0.31 35.02
N SER A 33 -39.21 0.21 34.37
CA SER A 33 -38.93 -0.90 33.47
C SER A 33 -38.87 -2.15 34.34
N ALA A 34 -39.98 -2.88 34.40
CA ALA A 34 -39.99 -4.23 34.92
C ALA A 34 -38.96 -5.02 34.11
N SER A 35 -37.94 -5.57 34.78
CA SER A 35 -36.95 -6.40 34.11
C SER A 35 -37.69 -7.57 33.45
N ALA A 36 -37.43 -7.76 32.16
CA ALA A 36 -37.96 -8.88 31.41
C ALA A 36 -37.33 -10.17 31.95
N ALA A 37 -38.10 -11.01 32.66
CA ALA A 37 -37.65 -12.36 32.99
C ALA A 37 -37.36 -13.15 31.69
N ALA A 38 -36.23 -13.87 31.64
CA ALA A 38 -35.86 -14.72 30.51
C ALA A 38 -36.98 -15.74 30.17
N PRO A 39 -37.18 -16.09 28.87
CA PRO A 39 -38.09 -17.17 28.52
C PRO A 39 -37.73 -18.45 29.27
N SER A 40 -38.74 -19.18 29.74
CA SER A 40 -38.52 -20.40 30.51
C SER A 40 -39.48 -21.51 30.08
N ILE A 41 -38.95 -22.73 30.10
CA ILE A 41 -39.75 -23.96 30.04
C ILE A 41 -40.58 -24.02 31.32
N THR A 42 -41.90 -23.97 31.19
CA THR A 42 -42.77 -24.03 32.38
C THR A 42 -43.27 -25.42 32.68
N ASP A 43 -43.53 -26.22 31.64
CA ASP A 43 -44.08 -27.57 31.79
C ASP A 43 -43.92 -28.44 30.53
N TRP A 44 -43.95 -29.75 30.70
CA TRP A 44 -44.09 -30.72 29.62
C TRP A 44 -44.83 -31.97 30.11
N SER A 45 -45.48 -32.71 29.21
CA SER A 45 -46.20 -33.94 29.55
C SER A 45 -46.04 -35.01 28.46
N SER A 46 -46.20 -36.28 28.80
CA SER A 46 -46.22 -37.39 27.83
C SER A 46 -47.37 -38.34 28.10
N THR A 47 -47.93 -38.94 27.04
CA THR A 47 -48.95 -40.00 27.14
C THR A 47 -48.39 -41.35 27.62
N GLY A 48 -47.06 -41.49 27.73
CA GLY A 48 -46.35 -42.67 28.24
C GLY A 48 -44.90 -42.38 28.69
N GLY A 49 -44.31 -43.28 29.49
CA GLY A 49 -42.95 -43.15 30.06
C GLY A 49 -42.86 -43.35 31.58
N ASN A 50 -41.72 -43.83 32.09
CA ASN A 50 -41.50 -44.08 33.52
C ASN A 50 -41.19 -42.75 34.27
N PRO A 51 -42.02 -42.31 35.23
CA PRO A 51 -41.89 -40.99 35.87
C PRO A 51 -40.77 -40.85 36.91
N THR A 52 -39.96 -41.90 37.16
CA THR A 52 -38.94 -41.89 38.24
C THR A 52 -37.66 -41.11 37.93
N ASN A 53 -37.44 -40.64 36.70
CA ASN A 53 -36.23 -39.89 36.32
C ASN A 53 -36.55 -38.39 36.10
N LYS A 54 -37.28 -37.76 37.03
CA LYS A 54 -37.61 -36.33 37.00
C LYS A 54 -36.77 -35.55 38.01
N ASP A 55 -35.56 -35.10 37.63
CA ASP A 55 -34.63 -34.48 38.59
C ASP A 55 -34.44 -32.94 38.50
N ASN A 56 -34.89 -32.23 37.45
CA ASN A 56 -35.33 -30.81 37.50
C ASN A 56 -36.07 -30.43 36.20
N ARG A 57 -36.80 -29.30 36.11
CA ARG A 57 -37.66 -28.95 34.94
C ARG A 57 -36.94 -28.46 33.67
N GLN A 58 -35.62 -28.32 33.67
CA GLN A 58 -34.85 -27.68 32.60
C GLN A 58 -33.71 -28.54 32.04
N ASP A 59 -33.37 -29.69 32.65
CA ASP A 59 -32.35 -30.61 32.16
C ASP A 59 -32.75 -32.07 32.34
N LEU A 60 -33.31 -32.70 31.30
CA LEU A 60 -33.87 -34.05 31.41
C LEU A 60 -33.68 -34.87 30.13
N ILE A 61 -33.01 -36.03 30.24
CA ILE A 61 -33.05 -37.11 29.26
C ILE A 61 -34.25 -38.00 29.58
N TYR A 62 -35.14 -38.20 28.61
CA TYR A 62 -36.28 -39.09 28.78
C TYR A 62 -36.18 -40.29 27.86
N LYS A 63 -36.25 -41.49 28.47
CA LYS A 63 -36.52 -42.71 27.73
C LYS A 63 -38.00 -42.75 27.37
N VAL A 64 -38.29 -42.43 26.12
CA VAL A 64 -39.65 -42.40 25.58
C VAL A 64 -39.89 -43.62 24.69
N GLN A 65 -41.14 -44.07 24.59
CA GLN A 65 -41.50 -45.22 23.74
C GLN A 65 -42.10 -44.75 22.42
N GLN A 66 -41.96 -45.58 21.39
CA GLN A 66 -42.62 -45.35 20.10
C GLN A 66 -44.13 -45.14 20.30
N GLY A 67 -44.67 -44.08 19.72
CA GLY A 67 -46.10 -43.75 19.80
C GLY A 67 -46.48 -42.92 21.03
N ASP A 68 -45.56 -42.68 21.98
CA ASP A 68 -45.77 -41.69 23.03
C ASP A 68 -45.96 -40.30 22.40
N THR A 69 -46.93 -39.55 22.89
CA THR A 69 -47.17 -38.17 22.49
C THR A 69 -46.73 -37.25 23.60
N ILE A 70 -45.77 -36.39 23.29
CA ILE A 70 -45.11 -35.50 24.23
C ILE A 70 -45.51 -34.07 23.90
N THR A 71 -45.95 -33.32 24.90
CA THR A 71 -46.30 -31.90 24.75
C THR A 71 -45.35 -31.06 25.58
N PHE A 72 -44.63 -30.16 24.92
CA PHE A 72 -43.73 -29.17 25.50
C PHE A 72 -44.43 -27.84 25.60
N THR A 73 -44.24 -27.09 26.70
CA THR A 73 -44.78 -25.74 26.86
C THR A 73 -43.67 -24.77 27.21
N ALA A 74 -43.55 -23.72 26.42
CA ALA A 74 -42.66 -22.60 26.69
C ALA A 74 -43.47 -21.34 26.98
N THR A 75 -42.98 -20.53 27.91
CA THR A 75 -43.58 -19.23 28.22
C THR A 75 -42.60 -18.09 28.09
N SER A 76 -43.13 -16.95 27.70
CA SER A 76 -42.49 -15.66 27.64
C SER A 76 -43.34 -14.62 28.37
N ASN A 77 -42.71 -13.56 28.84
CA ASN A 77 -43.34 -12.49 29.60
C ASN A 77 -44.16 -11.52 28.72
N GLN A 78 -43.87 -11.45 27.42
CA GLN A 78 -44.55 -10.67 26.39
C GLN A 78 -44.91 -11.55 25.19
N SER A 79 -45.83 -11.11 24.35
CA SER A 79 -46.23 -11.91 23.19
C SER A 79 -45.09 -11.95 22.16
N CYS A 80 -44.70 -13.16 21.78
CA CYS A 80 -43.54 -13.44 20.94
C CYS A 80 -43.88 -14.56 19.94
N ASP A 81 -43.09 -14.64 18.89
CA ASP A 81 -43.05 -15.78 17.99
C ASP A 81 -42.26 -16.92 18.64
N HIS A 82 -42.86 -18.10 18.73
CA HIS A 82 -42.24 -19.33 19.22
C HIS A 82 -42.04 -20.27 18.03
N VAL A 83 -40.79 -20.56 17.70
CA VAL A 83 -40.38 -21.46 16.61
C VAL A 83 -39.88 -22.75 17.24
N TRP A 84 -40.69 -23.79 17.20
CA TRP A 84 -40.34 -25.12 17.66
C TRP A 84 -39.71 -25.94 16.54
N GLU A 85 -38.65 -26.66 16.84
CA GLU A 85 -37.97 -27.55 15.91
C GLU A 85 -37.81 -28.93 16.53
N VAL A 86 -38.09 -29.98 15.75
CA VAL A 86 -37.68 -31.35 16.09
C VAL A 86 -36.41 -31.63 15.31
N VAL A 87 -35.35 -31.92 16.02
CA VAL A 87 -34.03 -32.16 15.50
C VAL A 87 -33.64 -33.60 15.77
N LYS A 88 -32.95 -34.22 14.82
CA LYS A 88 -32.37 -35.54 14.98
C LYS A 88 -30.87 -35.42 14.73
N GLY A 89 -30.08 -35.41 15.80
CA GLY A 89 -28.69 -34.98 15.75
C GLY A 89 -28.61 -33.47 15.48
N VAL A 90 -28.38 -33.09 14.22
CA VAL A 90 -28.38 -31.69 13.76
C VAL A 90 -29.41 -31.42 12.66
N ASP A 91 -30.07 -32.48 12.16
CA ASP A 91 -31.00 -32.35 11.05
C ASP A 91 -32.35 -31.86 11.62
N VAL A 92 -32.76 -30.64 11.27
CA VAL A 92 -34.08 -30.10 11.60
C VAL A 92 -35.12 -30.81 10.73
N LEU A 93 -35.97 -31.62 11.36
CA LEU A 93 -36.93 -32.48 10.66
C LEU A 93 -38.30 -31.82 10.50
N THR A 94 -38.71 -31.01 11.48
CA THR A 94 -39.93 -30.23 11.38
C THR A 94 -39.79 -28.94 12.17
N THR A 95 -40.42 -27.89 11.66
CA THR A 95 -40.49 -26.57 12.28
C THR A 95 -41.95 -26.18 12.46
N HIS A 96 -42.34 -25.77 13.66
CA HIS A 96 -43.68 -25.30 13.99
C HIS A 96 -43.60 -23.90 14.59
N VAL A 97 -44.33 -22.94 14.02
CA VAL A 97 -44.25 -21.54 14.42
C VAL A 97 -45.59 -21.08 14.99
N GLU A 98 -45.59 -20.60 16.23
CA GLU A 98 -46.73 -19.90 16.84
C GLU A 98 -46.37 -18.44 17.04
N ARG A 99 -47.03 -17.56 16.29
CA ARG A 99 -46.72 -16.13 16.29
C ARG A 99 -47.50 -15.35 17.33
N ASN A 100 -46.87 -14.34 17.92
CA ASN A 100 -47.49 -13.36 18.81
C ASN A 100 -48.23 -13.95 20.03
N VAL A 101 -47.68 -15.01 20.64
CA VAL A 101 -48.27 -15.63 21.85
C VAL A 101 -47.31 -15.51 23.03
N LYS A 102 -47.84 -15.44 24.26
CA LYS A 102 -47.01 -15.47 25.49
C LYS A 102 -46.66 -16.88 25.94
N MET A 103 -47.44 -17.85 25.49
CA MET A 103 -47.29 -19.25 25.84
C MET A 103 -47.54 -20.03 24.56
N SER A 104 -46.61 -20.91 24.24
CA SER A 104 -46.72 -21.80 23.10
C SER A 104 -46.56 -23.22 23.57
N SER A 105 -47.32 -24.13 22.98
CA SER A 105 -47.22 -25.56 23.27
C SER A 105 -46.99 -26.33 21.99
N PHE A 106 -45.96 -27.17 21.98
CA PHE A 106 -45.65 -28.04 20.86
C PHE A 106 -45.87 -29.49 21.25
N THR A 107 -46.73 -30.17 20.50
CA THR A 107 -46.98 -31.60 20.69
C THR A 107 -46.29 -32.39 19.59
N TRP A 108 -45.51 -33.38 19.99
CA TRP A 108 -44.78 -34.28 19.12
C TRP A 108 -45.04 -35.73 19.47
N THR A 109 -45.34 -36.56 18.48
CA THR A 109 -45.47 -38.01 18.67
C THR A 109 -44.16 -38.68 18.31
N VAL A 110 -43.62 -39.46 19.25
CA VAL A 110 -42.34 -40.16 19.12
C VAL A 110 -42.41 -41.15 17.97
N PRO A 111 -41.55 -41.02 16.95
CA PRO A 111 -41.57 -41.85 15.77
C PRO A 111 -41.17 -43.29 16.08
N SER A 112 -41.42 -44.19 15.12
CA SER A 112 -41.02 -45.59 15.22
C SER A 112 -39.52 -45.83 15.17
N GLU A 113 -38.76 -44.81 14.78
CA GLU A 113 -37.32 -44.89 14.64
C GLU A 113 -36.62 -44.73 15.99
N LYS A 114 -35.70 -45.65 16.30
CA LYS A 114 -34.82 -45.54 17.46
C LYS A 114 -33.71 -44.52 17.20
N ASN A 115 -33.68 -43.46 17.98
CA ASN A 115 -32.67 -42.41 17.93
C ASN A 115 -32.65 -41.54 19.20
N ASN A 116 -31.68 -40.63 19.24
CA ASN A 116 -31.70 -39.44 20.08
C ASN A 116 -32.34 -38.30 19.27
N TRP A 117 -33.31 -37.61 19.88
CA TRP A 117 -34.10 -36.56 19.27
C TRP A 117 -34.00 -35.32 20.13
N ASP A 118 -33.64 -34.19 19.55
CA ASP A 118 -33.65 -32.91 20.26
C ASP A 118 -34.91 -32.12 19.90
N ILE A 119 -35.63 -31.63 20.89
CA ILE A 119 -36.69 -30.65 20.66
C ILE A 119 -36.11 -29.29 21.01
N VAL A 120 -36.25 -28.32 20.13
CA VAL A 120 -35.68 -26.98 20.28
C VAL A 120 -36.80 -25.96 20.15
N VAL A 121 -36.78 -24.89 20.94
CA VAL A 121 -37.66 -23.74 20.72
C VAL A 121 -36.88 -22.43 20.72
N PHE A 122 -37.14 -21.60 19.72
CA PHE A 122 -36.65 -20.23 19.62
C PHE A 122 -37.80 -19.25 19.93
N ILE A 123 -37.52 -18.20 20.70
CA ILE A 123 -38.54 -17.22 21.11
C ILE A 123 -38.12 -15.81 20.70
N CYS A 124 -38.86 -15.18 19.80
CA CYS A 124 -38.53 -13.88 19.19
C CYS A 124 -39.65 -12.84 19.37
N PRO A 125 -39.36 -11.54 19.56
CA PRO A 125 -40.39 -10.50 19.58
C PRO A 125 -41.22 -10.48 18.29
N HIS A 126 -42.54 -10.37 18.40
CA HIS A 126 -43.44 -10.31 17.23
C HIS A 126 -43.41 -8.90 16.61
N ALA A 127 -43.06 -8.78 15.32
CA ALA A 127 -43.13 -7.53 14.56
C ALA A 127 -44.26 -7.62 13.50
N GLU A 128 -45.32 -6.83 13.66
CA GLU A 128 -46.32 -6.68 12.60
C GLU A 128 -45.83 -5.63 11.59
N GLY A 129 -45.64 -6.04 10.33
CA GLY A 129 -45.64 -5.13 9.17
C GLY A 129 -44.38 -4.31 8.89
N VAL A 130 -43.17 -4.77 9.27
CA VAL A 130 -41.91 -4.09 8.91
C VAL A 130 -40.91 -5.10 8.32
N GLU A 131 -40.68 -5.02 7.00
CA GLU A 131 -39.58 -5.69 6.30
C GLU A 131 -38.34 -4.78 6.36
N SER A 132 -37.65 -4.74 7.52
CA SER A 132 -36.24 -4.34 7.76
C SER A 132 -36.00 -4.19 9.27
N PRO A 133 -34.84 -4.61 9.84
CA PRO A 133 -34.70 -4.82 11.28
C PRO A 133 -34.47 -3.53 12.07
N ILE A 134 -35.29 -3.32 13.10
CA ILE A 134 -35.07 -2.33 14.16
C ILE A 134 -34.00 -2.87 15.12
N VAL A 135 -32.87 -2.18 15.22
CA VAL A 135 -31.81 -2.43 16.21
C VAL A 135 -32.29 -1.97 17.60
N TRP A 136 -32.28 -2.86 18.59
CA TRP A 136 -32.39 -2.48 20.01
C TRP A 136 -31.03 -2.62 20.68
N THR A 137 -30.49 -1.50 21.16
CA THR A 137 -29.43 -1.43 22.18
C THR A 137 -29.98 -1.88 23.53
N VAL A 138 -29.36 -2.88 24.16
CA VAL A 138 -29.63 -3.26 25.55
C VAL A 138 -28.65 -2.53 26.47
N PRO A 139 -29.09 -1.71 27.45
CA PRO A 139 -28.20 -1.16 28.45
C PRO A 139 -27.81 -2.24 29.48
N SER A 140 -26.55 -2.25 29.91
CA SER A 140 -26.01 -3.19 30.92
C SER A 140 -26.88 -3.34 32.17
N PRO A 141 -26.89 -4.55 32.76
CA PRO A 141 -27.08 -4.69 34.19
C PRO A 141 -25.87 -5.32 34.90
N MET A 142 -25.48 -4.69 36.00
CA MET A 142 -24.77 -5.30 37.13
C MET A 142 -25.57 -6.50 37.69
N ASP A 143 -24.84 -7.59 37.92
CA ASP A 143 -24.94 -8.62 38.97
C ASP A 143 -26.32 -9.03 39.55
N ILE A 144 -26.78 -10.26 39.26
CA ILE A 144 -27.56 -11.16 40.15
C ILE A 144 -27.65 -12.59 39.53
N THR A 145 -26.95 -13.55 40.16
CA THR A 145 -27.17 -15.01 40.30
C THR A 145 -27.97 -15.81 39.21
N THR A 146 -27.24 -16.51 38.32
CA THR A 146 -27.57 -17.67 37.41
C THR A 146 -29.04 -18.03 37.12
N PRO A 147 -29.46 -18.20 35.83
CA PRO A 147 -28.99 -19.31 34.96
C PRO A 147 -28.64 -18.93 33.51
N VAL A 148 -27.82 -19.77 32.87
CA VAL A 148 -27.25 -19.61 31.52
C VAL A 148 -28.21 -20.21 30.47
N ASN A 149 -28.60 -19.41 29.48
CA ASN A 149 -29.27 -19.88 28.26
C ASN A 149 -28.21 -20.22 27.21
N THR A 150 -28.18 -21.45 26.71
CA THR A 150 -27.34 -21.90 25.59
C THR A 150 -27.88 -21.40 24.24
N ILE A 151 -27.01 -20.91 23.36
CA ILE A 151 -27.30 -20.37 22.04
C ILE A 151 -26.82 -21.36 20.97
N TYR A 152 -27.68 -21.78 20.03
CA TYR A 152 -27.27 -22.38 18.76
C TYR A 152 -27.57 -21.44 17.59
N PRO A 153 -26.73 -21.45 16.53
CA PRO A 153 -27.05 -20.79 15.28
C PRO A 153 -28.18 -21.54 14.54
N SER A 154 -29.23 -20.82 14.16
CA SER A 154 -30.28 -21.32 13.26
C SER A 154 -29.79 -21.34 11.81
N PRO A 155 -30.13 -22.35 11.00
CA PRO A 155 -29.78 -22.40 9.59
C PRO A 155 -30.73 -21.50 8.77
N SER A 156 -30.57 -20.18 8.90
CA SER A 156 -31.00 -19.15 7.93
C SER A 156 -30.88 -17.75 8.56
N GLY A 157 -29.75 -17.08 8.32
CA GLY A 157 -29.64 -15.62 8.15
C GLY A 157 -30.23 -14.65 9.18
N VAL A 158 -30.67 -15.05 10.37
CA VAL A 158 -31.26 -14.15 11.37
C VAL A 158 -30.50 -14.29 12.68
N GLY A 159 -30.07 -13.16 13.25
CA GLY A 159 -29.22 -13.08 14.46
C GLY A 159 -29.74 -13.77 15.72
N PRO A 160 -28.99 -13.68 16.84
CA PRO A 160 -29.10 -14.59 17.99
C PRO A 160 -30.52 -14.63 18.59
N ARG A 161 -31.07 -15.85 18.77
CA ARG A 161 -32.40 -16.11 19.33
C ARG A 161 -32.28 -16.86 20.67
N PRO A 162 -33.03 -16.50 21.73
CA PRO A 162 -33.11 -17.29 22.95
C PRO A 162 -33.57 -18.72 22.64
N GLN A 163 -32.80 -19.73 23.07
CA GLN A 163 -33.05 -21.13 22.74
C GLN A 163 -33.18 -22.01 24.00
N LEU A 164 -34.09 -22.98 23.93
CA LEU A 164 -34.27 -24.04 24.94
C LEU A 164 -34.28 -25.39 24.21
N ALA A 165 -33.55 -26.39 24.71
CA ALA A 165 -33.38 -27.70 24.05
C ALA A 165 -33.63 -28.89 25.00
N TRP A 166 -34.23 -29.97 24.49
CA TRP A 166 -34.45 -31.23 25.22
C TRP A 166 -33.99 -32.43 24.41
N THR A 167 -33.15 -33.29 24.98
CA THR A 167 -32.73 -34.56 24.37
C THR A 167 -33.62 -35.72 24.82
N LEU A 168 -34.34 -36.34 23.90
CA LEU A 168 -35.21 -37.50 24.10
C LEU A 168 -34.56 -38.72 23.46
N THR A 169 -34.49 -39.84 24.17
CA THR A 169 -33.90 -41.06 23.60
C THR A 169 -34.90 -42.21 23.54
N THR A 170 -35.03 -42.79 22.35
CA THR A 170 -35.68 -44.09 22.13
C THR A 170 -34.65 -45.23 22.04
N SER A 171 -33.36 -44.89 21.99
CA SER A 171 -32.21 -45.80 22.07
C SER A 171 -31.84 -46.15 23.52
N ALA A 172 -30.69 -46.82 23.72
CA ALA A 172 -30.26 -47.22 25.06
C ALA A 172 -29.90 -45.99 25.91
N LEU A 173 -30.33 -45.99 27.18
CA LEU A 173 -29.87 -45.06 28.21
C LEU A 173 -29.16 -45.90 29.27
N ILE A 174 -27.89 -45.63 29.48
CA ILE A 174 -27.05 -46.28 30.49
C ILE A 174 -26.61 -45.21 31.48
N THR A 175 -27.13 -45.29 32.70
CA THR A 175 -26.71 -44.43 33.80
C THR A 175 -25.52 -45.07 34.49
N VAL A 176 -24.45 -44.31 34.70
CA VAL A 176 -23.18 -44.79 35.23
C VAL A 176 -22.91 -44.04 36.54
N SER A 177 -22.42 -44.74 37.57
CA SER A 177 -21.99 -44.16 38.87
C SER A 177 -20.46 -44.00 38.95
N PRO A 178 -19.89 -43.07 39.74
CA PRO A 178 -18.44 -42.77 39.74
C PRO A 178 -17.47 -43.95 39.94
N GLU A 179 -17.95 -45.08 40.44
CA GLU A 179 -17.20 -46.33 40.66
C GLU A 179 -17.24 -47.30 39.46
N GLU A 180 -18.07 -47.02 38.45
CA GLU A 180 -18.31 -47.86 37.28
C GLU A 180 -17.50 -47.37 36.06
N SER A 181 -17.23 -48.25 35.08
CA SER A 181 -16.44 -47.90 33.89
C SER A 181 -17.28 -47.15 32.86
N ILE A 182 -16.94 -45.87 32.63
CA ILE A 182 -17.53 -45.07 31.54
C ILE A 182 -17.27 -45.74 30.18
N GLN A 183 -16.08 -46.31 29.99
CA GLN A 183 -15.71 -46.97 28.74
C GLN A 183 -16.59 -48.20 28.47
N ASP A 184 -16.84 -49.02 29.48
CA ASP A 184 -17.69 -50.22 29.34
C ASP A 184 -19.14 -49.83 29.02
N ALA A 185 -19.61 -48.71 29.57
CA ALA A 185 -20.92 -48.14 29.24
C ALA A 185 -20.99 -47.68 27.78
N ILE A 186 -19.97 -46.98 27.28
CA ILE A 186 -19.86 -46.62 25.85
C ILE A 186 -19.82 -47.87 24.97
N ASP A 187 -19.04 -48.88 25.37
CA ASP A 187 -18.83 -50.08 24.57
C ASP A 187 -20.06 -50.99 24.50
N SER A 188 -20.89 -50.99 25.56
CA SER A 188 -22.14 -51.74 25.65
C SER A 188 -23.34 -51.07 24.97
N LEU A 189 -23.18 -49.85 24.43
CA LEU A 189 -24.21 -49.22 23.61
C LEU A 189 -24.51 -50.08 22.36
N PRO A 190 -25.80 -50.21 21.97
CA PRO A 190 -26.19 -50.97 20.79
C PRO A 190 -25.77 -50.26 19.49
N PRO A 191 -25.83 -50.95 18.33
CA PRO A 191 -25.43 -50.41 17.02
C PRO A 191 -26.09 -49.08 16.65
N GLU A 192 -27.35 -48.87 17.06
CA GLU A 192 -28.08 -47.64 16.82
C GLU A 192 -27.61 -46.42 17.64
N GLY A 193 -26.72 -46.63 18.61
CA GLY A 193 -26.24 -45.62 19.55
C GLY A 193 -27.04 -45.57 20.85
N GLY A 194 -26.84 -44.52 21.63
CA GLY A 194 -27.52 -44.31 22.90
C GLY A 194 -26.82 -43.26 23.77
N VAL A 195 -27.35 -43.10 24.97
CA VAL A 195 -26.91 -42.08 25.93
C VAL A 195 -26.24 -42.75 27.12
N VAL A 196 -25.01 -42.32 27.41
CA VAL A 196 -24.28 -42.62 28.64
C VAL A 196 -24.42 -41.41 29.55
N GLU A 197 -25.19 -41.56 30.62
CA GLU A 197 -25.46 -40.50 31.59
C GLU A 197 -24.63 -40.73 32.86
N LEU A 198 -23.73 -39.79 33.14
CA LEU A 198 -22.87 -39.82 34.32
C LEU A 198 -23.58 -39.18 35.49
N THR A 199 -23.81 -39.94 36.56
CA THR A 199 -24.41 -39.39 37.78
C THR A 199 -23.51 -38.35 38.45
N GLU A 200 -24.11 -37.56 39.33
CA GLU A 200 -23.44 -36.49 40.09
C GLU A 200 -22.28 -37.06 40.91
N GLY A 201 -21.10 -36.44 40.82
CA GLY A 201 -19.89 -36.87 41.51
C GLY A 201 -18.61 -36.61 40.73
N THR A 202 -17.48 -36.95 41.35
CA THR A 202 -16.15 -36.88 40.74
C THR A 202 -15.67 -38.26 40.30
N TRP A 203 -15.37 -38.39 39.03
CA TRP A 203 -14.98 -39.61 38.34
C TRP A 203 -13.48 -39.63 38.12
N ASN A 204 -12.80 -40.64 38.65
CA ASN A 204 -11.35 -40.76 38.52
C ASN A 204 -11.01 -41.52 37.23
N ILE A 205 -10.57 -40.77 36.22
CA ILE A 205 -10.17 -41.34 34.94
C ILE A 205 -8.71 -41.78 35.03
N THR A 206 -8.51 -43.08 34.87
CA THR A 206 -7.18 -43.73 34.96
C THR A 206 -6.69 -44.24 33.61
N SER A 207 -7.55 -44.27 32.60
CA SER A 207 -7.27 -44.64 31.22
C SER A 207 -8.05 -43.74 30.26
N LEU A 208 -7.56 -43.63 29.03
CA LEU A 208 -8.19 -42.83 27.99
C LEU A 208 -9.60 -43.36 27.65
N LEU A 209 -10.59 -42.46 27.62
CA LEU A 209 -11.95 -42.76 27.13
C LEU A 209 -12.00 -42.68 25.60
N ARG A 210 -12.67 -43.65 24.96
CA ARG A 210 -12.73 -43.84 23.51
C ARG A 210 -14.16 -44.02 23.02
N ILE A 211 -14.57 -43.16 22.09
CA ILE A 211 -15.71 -43.42 21.21
C ILE A 211 -15.14 -43.86 19.86
N GLN A 212 -15.22 -45.16 19.57
CA GLN A 212 -14.64 -45.77 18.37
C GLN A 212 -15.57 -46.80 17.71
N LYS A 213 -15.17 -47.36 16.57
CA LYS A 213 -15.90 -48.42 15.84
C LYS A 213 -16.33 -49.59 16.73
N TYR A 214 -17.38 -50.30 16.32
CA TYR A 214 -17.79 -51.58 16.90
C TYR A 214 -17.73 -52.70 15.85
N THR A 215 -17.57 -53.94 16.30
CA THR A 215 -17.47 -55.11 15.42
C THR A 215 -18.71 -56.00 15.56
N ILE A 216 -19.37 -56.31 14.45
CA ILE A 216 -20.39 -57.38 14.37
C ILE A 216 -19.91 -58.41 13.37
N ASP A 217 -19.80 -59.68 13.80
CA ASP A 217 -19.43 -60.81 12.95
C ASP A 217 -18.13 -60.59 12.12
N GLY A 218 -17.17 -59.87 12.71
CA GLY A 218 -15.88 -59.56 12.07
C GLY A 218 -15.92 -58.35 11.10
N VAL A 219 -17.06 -57.68 10.95
CA VAL A 219 -17.21 -56.45 10.17
C VAL A 219 -17.23 -55.24 11.10
N GLU A 220 -16.44 -54.22 10.79
CA GLU A 220 -16.33 -53.00 11.56
C GLU A 220 -17.32 -51.95 11.08
N TYR A 221 -18.02 -51.31 12.02
CA TYR A 221 -19.01 -50.29 11.76
C TYR A 221 -18.70 -49.03 12.58
N PRO A 222 -18.90 -47.83 12.02
CA PRO A 222 -18.75 -46.58 12.77
C PRO A 222 -19.81 -46.51 13.87
N ARG A 223 -19.42 -46.12 15.08
CA ARG A 223 -20.40 -45.73 16.11
C ARG A 223 -21.06 -44.40 15.71
N VAL A 224 -22.38 -44.36 15.82
CA VAL A 224 -23.20 -43.17 15.53
C VAL A 224 -24.21 -42.95 16.65
N ASN A 225 -24.73 -41.72 16.79
CA ASN A 225 -25.75 -41.34 17.79
C ASN A 225 -25.33 -41.63 19.26
N VAL A 226 -24.07 -41.34 19.61
CA VAL A 226 -23.57 -41.53 20.98
C VAL A 226 -23.61 -40.20 21.72
N THR A 227 -24.29 -40.16 22.85
CA THR A 227 -24.30 -39.00 23.75
C THR A 227 -23.62 -39.38 25.06
N LEU A 228 -22.55 -38.68 25.44
CA LEU A 228 -21.97 -38.74 26.77
C LEU A 228 -22.35 -37.47 27.52
N ARG A 229 -23.09 -37.59 28.62
CA ARG A 229 -23.64 -36.43 29.34
C ARG A 229 -23.47 -36.55 30.84
N GLY A 230 -23.15 -35.45 31.52
CA GLY A 230 -23.23 -35.36 32.98
C GLY A 230 -24.60 -34.85 33.47
N THR A 231 -24.93 -35.07 34.74
CA THR A 231 -26.16 -34.55 35.38
C THR A 231 -26.07 -33.05 35.73
N GLY A 232 -25.05 -32.37 35.22
CA GLY A 232 -24.86 -30.93 35.31
C GLY A 232 -23.38 -30.57 35.33
N ILE A 233 -23.03 -29.50 34.62
CA ILE A 233 -21.65 -29.00 34.49
C ILE A 233 -20.94 -28.75 35.84
N ASN A 234 -21.66 -28.42 36.91
CA ASN A 234 -21.08 -28.21 38.26
C ASN A 234 -21.19 -29.42 39.19
N LYS A 235 -21.80 -30.51 38.71
CA LYS A 235 -22.17 -31.70 39.48
C LYS A 235 -21.38 -32.93 39.07
N THR A 236 -21.07 -33.04 37.78
CA THR A 236 -20.31 -34.16 37.23
C THR A 236 -18.91 -33.69 36.86
N VAL A 237 -17.91 -34.21 37.58
CA VAL A 237 -16.50 -33.86 37.38
C VAL A 237 -15.72 -35.08 36.88
N LEU A 238 -15.04 -35.01 35.74
CA LEU A 238 -14.09 -36.02 35.26
C LEU A 238 -12.66 -35.58 35.60
N SER A 239 -12.00 -36.31 36.50
CA SER A 239 -10.68 -35.99 37.06
C SER A 239 -9.61 -36.97 36.60
N ALA A 240 -8.55 -36.49 35.93
CA ALA A 240 -7.39 -37.31 35.57
C ALA A 240 -6.44 -37.50 36.77
N GLN A 241 -6.09 -38.74 37.13
CA GLN A 241 -5.27 -39.05 38.32
C GLN A 241 -3.74 -39.04 38.08
N ALA A 242 -3.28 -38.96 36.83
CA ALA A 242 -1.85 -38.95 36.46
C ALA A 242 -1.59 -37.96 35.30
N SER A 243 -0.32 -37.71 34.96
CA SER A 243 0.03 -36.98 33.73
C SER A 243 -0.39 -37.83 32.54
N MET A 244 -1.59 -37.56 32.04
CA MET A 244 -2.16 -38.21 30.87
C MET A 244 -2.12 -37.18 29.73
N PRO A 245 -1.53 -37.51 28.58
CA PRO A 245 -1.46 -36.57 27.47
C PRO A 245 -2.86 -36.21 26.96
N GLN A 246 -3.84 -37.11 27.08
CA GLN A 246 -5.23 -36.93 26.63
C GLN A 246 -6.22 -37.68 27.54
N LEU A 247 -7.42 -37.14 27.73
CA LEU A 247 -8.51 -37.78 28.51
C LEU A 247 -9.54 -38.50 27.63
N PHE A 248 -9.76 -38.00 26.40
CA PHE A 248 -10.82 -38.44 25.51
C PHE A 248 -10.31 -38.52 24.06
N ILE A 249 -10.63 -39.61 23.35
CA ILE A 249 -10.42 -39.74 21.89
C ILE A 249 -11.73 -40.18 21.23
N MET A 250 -12.02 -39.61 20.07
CA MET A 250 -13.11 -40.01 19.19
C MET A 250 -12.53 -40.32 17.81
N THR A 251 -12.45 -41.58 17.42
CA THR A 251 -11.78 -41.99 16.16
C THR A 251 -12.33 -43.30 15.61
N PHE A 252 -12.27 -43.48 14.29
CA PHE A 252 -12.57 -44.76 13.64
C PHE A 252 -11.41 -45.78 13.73
N TYR A 253 -10.16 -45.34 13.98
CA TYR A 253 -8.94 -46.17 13.91
C TYR A 253 -8.30 -46.48 15.26
N ASP A 254 -7.72 -47.68 15.40
CA ASP A 254 -7.16 -48.18 16.67
C ASP A 254 -5.74 -47.64 17.00
N ASN A 255 -4.98 -47.17 16.00
CA ASN A 255 -3.60 -46.66 16.17
C ASN A 255 -3.27 -45.49 15.23
N PHE A 256 -2.41 -44.57 15.72
CA PHE A 256 -2.00 -43.36 15.00
C PHE A 256 -0.90 -43.60 13.93
N SER A 257 -0.27 -44.77 13.93
CA SER A 257 0.92 -45.05 13.11
C SER A 257 0.64 -45.65 11.73
N ASP A 258 -0.62 -45.89 11.38
CA ASP A 258 -0.96 -46.59 10.14
C ASP A 258 -0.84 -45.66 8.92
N LYS A 259 0.09 -45.99 8.03
CA LYS A 259 0.53 -45.16 6.88
C LYS A 259 -0.56 -44.75 5.89
N GLU A 260 -1.73 -45.39 5.89
CA GLU A 260 -2.87 -44.98 5.06
C GLU A 260 -3.50 -43.65 5.50
N GLN A 261 -3.19 -43.16 6.71
CA GLN A 261 -3.68 -41.88 7.23
C GLN A 261 -3.13 -40.66 6.48
N TRP A 262 -2.02 -40.79 5.74
CA TRP A 262 -1.43 -39.70 4.96
C TRP A 262 -2.21 -39.38 3.68
N TYR A 263 -3.05 -40.30 3.18
CA TYR A 263 -3.87 -40.04 1.99
C TYR A 263 -4.97 -38.99 2.24
N PHE A 264 -5.40 -38.82 3.49
CA PHE A 264 -6.39 -37.81 3.88
C PHE A 264 -5.78 -36.41 4.09
N TYR A 265 -4.45 -36.29 4.16
CA TYR A 265 -3.74 -35.01 4.37
C TYR A 265 -3.54 -34.19 3.07
N ASN A 266 -3.65 -34.83 1.89
CA ASN A 266 -3.26 -34.22 0.60
C ASN A 266 -4.40 -33.92 -0.37
N SER A 267 -5.66 -34.23 -0.06
CA SER A 267 -6.81 -33.86 -0.90
C SER A 267 -7.45 -32.56 -0.40
N LYS A 268 -7.46 -31.52 -1.23
CA LYS A 268 -8.00 -30.19 -0.89
C LYS A 268 -9.52 -30.13 -0.69
N ASN A 269 -10.26 -31.23 -0.91
CA ASN A 269 -11.73 -31.26 -0.82
C ASN A 269 -12.25 -32.37 0.14
N PRO A 270 -12.93 -32.01 1.24
CA PRO A 270 -13.49 -32.96 2.20
C PRO A 270 -14.60 -33.87 1.61
N LEU A 271 -15.19 -33.49 0.47
CA LEU A 271 -16.21 -34.28 -0.22
C LEU A 271 -15.66 -35.52 -0.95
N ASP A 272 -14.34 -35.60 -1.19
CA ASP A 272 -13.70 -36.73 -1.84
C ASP A 272 -13.45 -37.93 -0.89
N HIS A 273 -13.69 -37.74 0.42
CA HIS A 273 -13.54 -38.79 1.41
C HIS A 273 -14.78 -39.70 1.49
N ASP A 274 -14.57 -41.00 1.68
CA ASP A 274 -15.65 -41.98 1.91
C ASP A 274 -16.38 -41.67 3.22
N GLN A 275 -17.46 -40.91 3.09
CA GLN A 275 -18.29 -40.45 4.20
C GLN A 275 -18.83 -41.62 5.05
N THR A 276 -18.90 -42.84 4.51
CA THR A 276 -19.36 -44.03 5.24
C THR A 276 -18.43 -44.46 6.39
N LYS A 277 -17.21 -43.91 6.45
CA LYS A 277 -16.19 -44.22 7.48
C LYS A 277 -16.12 -43.19 8.62
N PHE A 278 -17.08 -42.27 8.70
CA PHE A 278 -17.12 -41.24 9.75
C PHE A 278 -18.04 -41.63 10.91
N LEU A 279 -17.60 -41.35 12.14
CA LEU A 279 -18.46 -41.28 13.33
C LEU A 279 -19.41 -40.08 13.17
N ARG A 280 -20.70 -40.21 13.47
CA ARG A 280 -21.69 -39.14 13.26
C ARG A 280 -22.64 -39.02 14.44
N ASN A 281 -23.23 -37.84 14.66
CA ASN A 281 -24.16 -37.59 15.76
C ASN A 281 -23.55 -37.88 17.14
N ILE A 282 -22.30 -37.48 17.36
CA ILE A 282 -21.64 -37.61 18.65
C ILE A 282 -21.91 -36.35 19.49
N VAL A 283 -22.36 -36.52 20.72
CA VAL A 283 -22.70 -35.43 21.64
C VAL A 283 -21.93 -35.59 22.95
N VAL A 284 -21.24 -34.53 23.40
CA VAL A 284 -20.66 -34.49 24.76
C VAL A 284 -21.13 -33.23 25.47
N GLU A 285 -21.79 -33.36 26.63
CA GLU A 285 -22.35 -32.21 27.32
C GLU A 285 -22.45 -32.32 28.86
N ASP A 286 -22.53 -31.17 29.54
CA ASP A 286 -22.75 -31.04 31.00
C ASP A 286 -21.67 -31.70 31.90
N ILE A 287 -20.39 -31.55 31.56
CA ILE A 287 -19.27 -32.17 32.29
C ILE A 287 -18.20 -31.12 32.65
N HIS A 288 -17.65 -31.23 33.86
CA HIS A 288 -16.46 -30.50 34.29
C HIS A 288 -15.22 -31.39 34.23
N PHE A 289 -14.17 -31.00 33.52
CA PHE A 289 -12.89 -31.69 33.44
C PHE A 289 -11.84 -31.07 34.37
N THR A 290 -11.09 -31.90 35.09
CA THR A 290 -10.02 -31.49 36.02
C THR A 290 -8.83 -32.46 36.04
N GLY A 291 -7.64 -32.02 36.48
CA GLY A 291 -6.41 -32.85 36.56
C GLY A 291 -5.09 -32.10 36.30
N ASN A 292 -3.95 -32.72 36.64
CA ASN A 292 -2.60 -32.14 36.48
C ASN A 292 -1.95 -32.52 35.12
N ASN A 293 -1.38 -31.55 34.40
CA ASN A 293 -0.60 -31.75 33.15
C ASN A 293 -1.30 -32.58 32.08
N ILE A 294 -2.54 -32.22 31.73
CA ILE A 294 -3.19 -32.73 30.52
C ILE A 294 -2.75 -31.83 29.37
N GLU A 295 -1.80 -32.30 28.56
CA GLU A 295 -1.20 -31.49 27.50
C GLU A 295 -2.10 -31.34 26.27
N ASN A 296 -3.09 -32.22 26.06
CA ASN A 296 -4.00 -32.15 24.92
C ASN A 296 -5.34 -32.85 25.23
N LEU A 297 -6.38 -32.10 25.60
CA LEU A 297 -7.76 -32.58 25.42
C LEU A 297 -8.15 -32.51 23.92
N SER A 298 -7.43 -33.25 23.06
CA SER A 298 -7.72 -33.32 21.62
C SER A 298 -8.53 -34.56 21.26
N PRO A 299 -9.81 -34.43 20.85
CA PRO A 299 -10.35 -35.44 19.96
C PRO A 299 -9.56 -35.35 18.66
N VAL A 300 -8.91 -36.45 18.25
CA VAL A 300 -8.24 -36.51 16.95
C VAL A 300 -9.32 -36.61 15.88
N VAL A 301 -9.75 -35.46 15.34
CA VAL A 301 -10.84 -35.35 14.36
C VAL A 301 -10.32 -35.66 12.95
N GLY A 302 -9.99 -36.93 12.70
CA GLY A 302 -9.74 -37.42 11.34
C GLY A 302 -10.98 -38.07 10.69
N THR A 303 -11.97 -38.45 11.51
CA THR A 303 -13.05 -39.35 11.10
C THR A 303 -14.40 -39.08 11.79
N ILE A 304 -14.68 -37.84 12.20
CA ILE A 304 -15.98 -37.44 12.76
C ILE A 304 -16.68 -36.51 11.78
N ASP A 305 -17.96 -36.77 11.50
CA ASP A 305 -18.83 -35.83 10.80
C ASP A 305 -19.17 -34.69 11.76
N ILE A 306 -18.36 -33.63 11.69
CA ILE A 306 -18.49 -32.45 12.54
C ILE A 306 -19.71 -31.60 12.20
N LYS A 307 -20.28 -31.71 10.98
CA LYS A 307 -21.54 -31.01 10.69
C LYS A 307 -22.66 -31.58 11.53
N LYS A 308 -22.54 -32.85 11.93
CA LYS A 308 -23.56 -33.62 12.63
C LYS A 308 -23.29 -33.92 14.09
N SER A 309 -22.17 -33.48 14.66
CA SER A 309 -21.76 -33.77 16.04
C SER A 309 -21.60 -32.48 16.86
N ARG A 310 -21.84 -32.50 18.18
CA ARG A 310 -21.80 -31.30 19.04
C ARG A 310 -21.09 -31.54 20.38
N ILE A 311 -20.45 -30.52 20.92
CA ILE A 311 -19.91 -30.48 22.28
C ILE A 311 -20.40 -29.18 22.93
N SER A 312 -21.04 -29.25 24.09
CA SER A 312 -21.66 -28.05 24.71
C SER A 312 -21.68 -28.15 26.24
N ARG A 313 -21.73 -27.01 26.96
CA ARG A 313 -21.84 -26.98 28.43
C ARG A 313 -20.73 -27.77 29.15
N ILE A 314 -19.48 -27.51 28.76
CA ILE A 314 -18.29 -28.11 29.37
C ILE A 314 -17.54 -27.07 30.21
N LYS A 315 -17.03 -27.49 31.37
CA LYS A 315 -16.13 -26.69 32.24
C LYS A 315 -14.76 -27.37 32.32
N VAL A 316 -13.67 -26.61 32.43
CA VAL A 316 -12.30 -27.14 32.57
C VAL A 316 -11.53 -26.32 33.61
N ASP A 317 -10.77 -26.99 34.49
CA ASP A 317 -9.90 -26.32 35.49
C ASP A 317 -8.59 -25.75 34.89
N GLU A 318 -7.97 -24.80 35.60
CA GLU A 318 -6.68 -24.17 35.25
C GLU A 318 -5.53 -25.16 34.99
N GLY A 319 -4.75 -24.92 33.93
CA GLY A 319 -3.54 -25.70 33.61
C GLY A 319 -3.77 -26.91 32.70
N ILE A 320 -4.98 -27.08 32.19
CA ILE A 320 -5.33 -28.11 31.20
C ILE A 320 -5.36 -27.47 29.81
N ARG A 321 -4.57 -27.98 28.86
CA ARG A 321 -4.57 -27.52 27.46
C ARG A 321 -5.65 -28.25 26.66
N TRP A 322 -6.61 -27.49 26.11
CA TRP A 322 -7.54 -27.96 25.07
C TRP A 322 -6.90 -27.72 23.71
N GLY A 323 -6.47 -28.77 23.03
CA GLY A 323 -6.12 -28.70 21.60
C GLY A 323 -7.23 -29.36 20.80
N PHE A 324 -7.67 -28.82 19.68
CA PHE A 324 -8.26 -29.63 18.61
C PHE A 324 -7.20 -29.70 17.52
N THR A 325 -7.03 -30.83 16.85
CA THR A 325 -6.28 -30.88 15.58
C THR A 325 -7.28 -30.82 14.43
N PRO A 326 -7.62 -29.63 13.90
CA PRO A 326 -8.48 -29.54 12.73
C PRO A 326 -7.65 -29.59 11.45
N ASN A 327 -7.98 -30.53 10.56
CA ASN A 327 -7.65 -30.41 9.15
C ASN A 327 -8.97 -30.48 8.36
N TYR A 328 -9.29 -29.37 7.70
CA TYR A 328 -10.38 -29.15 6.75
C TYR A 328 -11.82 -29.41 7.26
N CYS A 329 -12.62 -28.35 7.22
CA CYS A 329 -13.97 -28.17 7.79
C CYS A 329 -13.96 -27.80 9.26
N LEU A 330 -14.32 -26.56 9.61
CA LEU A 330 -14.90 -26.16 10.89
C LEU A 330 -15.48 -24.76 10.71
N LYS A 331 -16.80 -24.67 10.48
CA LYS A 331 -17.54 -23.41 10.65
C LYS A 331 -18.91 -23.59 11.34
N SER A 332 -19.27 -24.80 11.79
CA SER A 332 -20.65 -25.07 12.27
C SER A 332 -20.82 -25.99 13.50
N ALA A 333 -19.77 -26.30 14.29
CA ALA A 333 -19.86 -27.34 15.33
C ALA A 333 -19.50 -26.92 16.77
N MET A 334 -19.19 -25.65 17.01
CA MET A 334 -18.82 -25.17 18.35
C MET A 334 -19.85 -24.13 18.83
N THR A 335 -20.63 -24.50 19.85
CA THR A 335 -21.58 -23.63 20.55
C THR A 335 -21.30 -23.73 22.05
N ASP A 336 -20.96 -22.60 22.67
CA ASP A 336 -20.93 -22.30 24.11
C ASP A 336 -20.23 -23.29 25.07
N ASN A 337 -18.95 -23.04 25.35
CA ASN A 337 -18.28 -23.51 26.57
C ASN A 337 -18.32 -22.42 27.65
N ILE A 338 -18.87 -22.73 28.84
CA ILE A 338 -18.76 -21.88 30.02
C ILE A 338 -17.41 -22.19 30.70
N ILE A 339 -16.34 -21.53 30.25
CA ILE A 339 -15.07 -21.54 31.00
C ILE A 339 -15.21 -20.47 32.09
N THR A 340 -15.67 -20.88 33.28
CA THR A 340 -15.73 -19.98 34.45
C THR A 340 -14.74 -20.45 35.51
N ASN A 341 -13.92 -19.51 35.96
CA ASN A 341 -12.89 -19.61 37.00
C ASN A 341 -11.62 -20.36 36.64
N SER A 342 -10.94 -19.88 35.59
CA SER A 342 -9.48 -19.94 35.54
C SER A 342 -8.88 -18.55 35.66
N LYS A 343 -8.04 -18.33 36.66
CA LYS A 343 -7.11 -17.23 36.91
C LYS A 343 -6.03 -17.08 35.82
N TYR A 344 -6.19 -17.80 34.71
CA TYR A 344 -5.46 -17.68 33.45
C TYR A 344 -6.38 -17.42 32.24
N LEU A 345 -7.67 -17.12 32.43
CA LEU A 345 -8.63 -16.79 31.36
C LEU A 345 -9.61 -15.68 31.79
N THR A 346 -9.06 -14.61 32.37
CA THR A 346 -9.59 -13.24 32.18
C THR A 346 -8.58 -12.36 31.42
N ASP A 347 -7.66 -13.04 30.74
CA ASP A 347 -6.63 -12.49 29.87
C ASP A 347 -6.86 -13.13 28.48
N PRO A 348 -7.02 -12.35 27.41
CA PRO A 348 -7.11 -12.88 26.04
C PRO A 348 -5.81 -13.58 25.57
N LEU A 349 -4.75 -13.59 26.37
CA LEU A 349 -3.44 -14.15 26.04
C LEU A 349 -3.10 -15.50 26.71
N ALA A 350 -4.05 -16.43 26.79
CA ALA A 350 -3.69 -17.83 27.01
C ALA A 350 -3.35 -18.51 25.67
N ASN A 351 -2.08 -18.35 25.27
CA ASN A 351 -1.40 -19.15 24.23
C ASN A 351 -1.64 -20.66 24.42
N VAL A 352 -2.64 -21.21 23.73
CA VAL A 352 -2.60 -22.60 23.26
C VAL A 352 -1.74 -22.56 22.00
N ALA A 353 -0.63 -23.29 21.99
CA ALA A 353 0.31 -23.37 20.88
C ALA A 353 -0.41 -23.79 19.58
N VAL A 354 -0.81 -22.78 18.81
CA VAL A 354 -1.20 -22.83 17.38
C VAL A 354 -0.13 -22.06 16.59
N ASP A 355 1.12 -22.05 17.07
CA ASP A 355 2.20 -21.26 16.48
C ASP A 355 2.69 -21.77 15.12
N TRP A 356 2.22 -22.93 14.62
CA TRP A 356 2.81 -23.59 13.45
C TRP A 356 1.88 -23.84 12.25
N LEU A 357 0.66 -23.30 12.23
CA LEU A 357 -0.23 -23.46 11.06
C LEU A 357 -1.11 -22.26 10.67
N ASN A 358 -0.98 -21.09 11.32
CA ASN A 358 -1.72 -19.87 10.96
C ASN A 358 -0.88 -18.89 10.13
N ASN A 359 -0.34 -19.35 9.01
CA ASN A 359 -0.08 -18.43 7.91
C ASN A 359 -1.32 -18.38 7.01
N HIS A 360 -1.98 -17.22 7.06
CA HIS A 360 -3.06 -16.72 6.23
C HIS A 360 -4.50 -16.99 6.70
N PHE A 361 -5.22 -15.85 6.82
CA PHE A 361 -6.67 -15.65 6.99
C PHE A 361 -7.20 -15.56 8.45
N SER A 362 -7.81 -14.41 8.75
CA SER A 362 -8.41 -13.93 10.03
C SER A 362 -7.45 -13.40 11.11
N HIS A 363 -6.89 -12.21 10.89
CA HIS A 363 -6.59 -11.24 11.95
C HIS A 363 -6.76 -9.84 11.32
N GLY A 364 -7.70 -9.03 11.83
CA GLY A 364 -8.07 -7.71 11.33
C GLY A 364 -7.00 -6.64 11.53
N TYR A 365 -6.07 -6.57 10.58
CA TYR A 365 -5.10 -5.48 10.48
C TYR A 365 -5.71 -4.28 9.74
N VAL A 366 -5.31 -3.04 10.04
CA VAL A 366 -5.84 -1.87 9.32
C VAL A 366 -4.88 -1.31 8.27
N LEU A 367 -3.58 -1.50 8.47
CA LEU A 367 -2.60 -1.46 7.41
C LEU A 367 -1.58 -2.57 7.64
N ARG A 368 -1.49 -3.53 6.72
CA ARG A 368 -0.54 -4.66 6.77
C ARG A 368 0.42 -4.59 5.59
N LEU A 369 1.73 -4.59 5.89
CA LEU A 369 2.83 -4.74 4.94
C LEU A 369 3.33 -6.23 4.96
N PRO A 370 4.06 -6.74 3.96
CA PRO A 370 4.02 -8.15 3.52
C PRO A 370 4.28 -9.23 4.56
N ASN A 371 3.63 -10.40 4.44
CA ASN A 371 4.23 -11.66 4.87
C ASN A 371 5.12 -12.18 3.72
N GLY A 372 6.41 -12.40 3.95
CA GLY A 372 7.24 -13.18 3.02
C GLY A 372 6.72 -14.63 2.93
N ALA A 373 6.62 -15.17 1.72
CA ALA A 373 6.26 -16.57 1.49
C ALA A 373 7.35 -17.50 2.06
N TRP A 374 6.99 -18.32 3.06
CA TRP A 374 7.90 -19.24 3.76
C TRP A 374 8.24 -20.52 3.00
N TRP A 375 8.27 -20.49 1.67
CA TRP A 375 8.55 -21.66 0.83
C TRP A 375 9.63 -21.30 -0.19
N GLY A 376 10.89 -21.22 0.26
CA GLY A 376 12.05 -21.46 -0.59
C GLY A 376 12.50 -20.34 -1.52
N VAL A 377 12.24 -19.07 -1.21
CA VAL A 377 12.99 -17.95 -1.80
C VAL A 377 14.02 -17.50 -0.77
N GLU A 378 15.30 -17.49 -1.16
CA GLU A 378 16.41 -16.96 -0.37
C GLU A 378 16.11 -15.53 0.10
N GLU A 379 16.74 -15.12 1.21
CA GLU A 379 16.78 -13.76 1.75
C GLU A 379 17.03 -12.69 0.66
N GLY A 380 15.96 -12.23 0.02
CA GLY A 380 15.93 -11.09 -0.89
C GLY A 380 15.12 -9.99 -0.23
N TYR A 381 15.79 -8.94 0.22
CA TYR A 381 15.24 -7.78 0.92
C TYR A 381 14.08 -7.14 0.14
N CYS A 382 12.98 -6.80 0.83
CA CYS A 382 11.87 -6.03 0.25
C CYS A 382 12.31 -4.57 0.06
N ASP A 383 12.64 -4.17 -1.17
CA ASP A 383 13.14 -2.84 -1.58
C ASP A 383 12.03 -1.75 -1.68
N TYR A 384 11.21 -1.55 -0.64
CA TYR A 384 10.06 -0.61 -0.73
C TYR A 384 10.17 0.60 0.21
N ASN A 385 9.90 1.78 -0.36
CA ASN A 385 9.70 3.04 0.35
C ASN A 385 8.20 3.30 0.51
N ILE A 386 7.76 3.60 1.73
CA ILE A 386 6.34 3.84 2.04
C ILE A 386 6.16 5.08 2.92
N LEU A 387 5.17 5.90 2.58
CA LEU A 387 4.74 7.04 3.38
C LEU A 387 3.30 6.85 3.88
N ILE A 388 3.13 6.88 5.21
CA ILE A 388 1.84 6.78 5.91
C ILE A 388 1.66 8.05 6.73
N GLN A 389 0.76 8.93 6.30
CA GLN A 389 0.66 10.27 6.84
C GLN A 389 -0.77 10.72 7.14
N GLY A 390 -1.07 11.27 8.31
CA GLY A 390 -2.35 11.97 8.52
C GLY A 390 -3.58 11.06 8.60
N ASN A 391 -3.42 9.74 8.61
CA ASN A 391 -4.56 8.81 8.64
C ASN A 391 -5.17 8.74 10.05
N TYR A 392 -6.49 8.55 10.13
CA TYR A 392 -7.22 8.35 11.37
C TYR A 392 -7.83 6.94 11.42
N PHE A 393 -7.29 6.09 12.29
CA PHE A 393 -7.74 4.75 12.62
C PHE A 393 -8.56 4.77 13.90
N ASN A 394 -9.88 4.58 13.83
CA ASN A 394 -10.79 4.57 14.98
C ASN A 394 -11.45 3.19 15.17
N ASP A 395 -11.57 2.73 16.43
CA ASP A 395 -12.22 1.45 16.80
C ASP A 395 -11.64 0.22 16.07
N CYS A 396 -10.40 0.32 15.62
CA CYS A 396 -9.70 -0.68 14.81
C CYS A 396 -9.16 -1.84 15.67
N ILE A 397 -9.24 -3.09 15.19
CA ILE A 397 -8.68 -4.25 15.90
C ILE A 397 -7.16 -4.18 16.02
N ASP A 398 -6.50 -3.60 15.03
CA ASP A 398 -5.08 -3.30 15.00
C ASP A 398 -4.95 -1.95 14.30
N GLY A 399 -4.19 -1.00 14.86
CA GLY A 399 -3.92 0.29 14.22
C GLY A 399 -2.98 0.14 13.04
N LEU A 400 -1.70 0.42 13.26
CA LEU A 400 -0.68 0.44 12.22
C LEU A 400 0.29 -0.74 12.35
N TYR A 401 0.39 -1.59 11.32
CA TYR A 401 1.26 -2.77 11.32
C TYR A 401 2.28 -2.73 10.19
N ILE A 402 3.52 -2.32 10.51
CA ILE A 402 4.61 -2.14 9.55
C ILE A 402 5.55 -3.35 9.55
N TYR A 403 5.50 -4.12 8.46
CA TYR A 403 6.29 -5.32 8.24
C TYR A 403 7.16 -5.23 6.96
N SER A 404 8.44 -5.64 7.04
CA SER A 404 9.38 -5.78 5.89
C SER A 404 9.38 -4.65 4.85
N THR A 405 9.62 -3.41 5.31
CA THR A 405 9.96 -2.26 4.45
C THR A 405 11.47 -2.08 4.33
N ARG A 406 11.96 -1.41 3.27
CA ARG A 406 13.34 -0.90 3.23
C ARG A 406 13.44 0.42 4.00
N GLU A 407 12.56 1.36 3.66
CA GLU A 407 12.38 2.64 4.34
C GLU A 407 10.89 2.92 4.55
N GLY A 408 10.48 3.24 5.78
CA GLY A 408 9.09 3.55 6.10
C GLY A 408 8.97 4.81 6.95
N ILE A 409 8.00 5.67 6.62
CA ILE A 409 7.65 6.85 7.41
C ILE A 409 6.19 6.73 7.84
N ALA A 410 5.97 6.68 9.15
CA ALA A 410 4.66 6.79 9.77
C ALA A 410 4.61 8.10 10.55
N ARG A 411 3.88 9.08 10.01
CA ARG A 411 3.80 10.39 10.65
C ARG A 411 2.40 10.96 10.74
N ASN A 412 2.13 11.75 11.76
CA ASN A 412 0.90 12.54 11.84
C ASN A 412 -0.38 11.69 11.86
N ASN A 413 -0.31 10.39 12.16
CA ASN A 413 -1.49 9.51 12.20
C ASN A 413 -2.14 9.52 13.58
N ILE A 414 -3.44 9.24 13.63
CA ILE A 414 -4.23 9.06 14.85
C ILE A 414 -4.70 7.61 14.90
N ILE A 415 -4.33 6.89 15.95
CA ILE A 415 -4.83 5.54 16.26
C ILE A 415 -5.61 5.66 17.57
N ALA A 416 -6.93 5.47 17.53
CA ALA A 416 -7.80 5.67 18.68
C ALA A 416 -8.78 4.52 18.91
N ASN A 417 -9.08 4.24 20.19
CA ASN A 417 -10.15 3.34 20.63
C ASN A 417 -10.03 1.90 20.11
N GLY A 418 -8.84 1.54 19.62
CA GLY A 418 -8.58 0.24 19.02
C GLY A 418 -8.34 -0.89 20.03
N ARG A 419 -8.02 -2.06 19.51
CA ARG A 419 -7.57 -3.22 20.29
C ARG A 419 -6.18 -3.67 19.81
N ARG A 420 -5.60 -4.66 20.48
CA ARG A 420 -4.39 -5.44 20.16
C ARG A 420 -3.09 -4.64 19.90
N ASN A 421 -3.04 -3.82 18.86
CA ASN A 421 -1.84 -3.09 18.46
C ASN A 421 -2.14 -1.61 18.18
N GLY A 422 -1.33 -0.70 18.74
CA GLY A 422 -1.32 0.71 18.32
C GLY A 422 -0.47 0.89 17.06
N ILE A 423 0.86 0.78 17.22
CA ILE A 423 1.84 0.76 16.13
C ILE A 423 2.81 -0.41 16.35
N ALA A 424 2.84 -1.37 15.43
CA ALA A 424 3.74 -2.53 15.47
C ALA A 424 4.79 -2.45 14.35
N LEU A 425 6.06 -2.62 14.73
CA LEU A 425 7.23 -2.58 13.84
C LEU A 425 7.90 -3.96 13.81
N ILE A 426 7.71 -4.74 12.74
CA ILE A 426 8.14 -6.14 12.70
C ILE A 426 8.99 -6.41 11.45
N SER A 427 10.13 -7.11 11.60
CA SER A 427 10.96 -7.59 10.47
C SER A 427 11.18 -6.55 9.36
N SER A 428 11.37 -5.28 9.71
CA SER A 428 11.45 -4.13 8.79
C SER A 428 12.83 -3.45 8.83
N GLY A 429 13.18 -2.77 7.74
CA GLY A 429 14.38 -1.94 7.54
C GLY A 429 14.31 -0.63 8.33
N THR A 430 14.71 0.50 7.75
CA THR A 430 14.71 1.78 8.46
C THR A 430 13.27 2.30 8.61
N VAL A 431 12.80 2.58 9.84
CA VAL A 431 11.45 3.13 10.07
C VAL A 431 11.48 4.35 10.98
N LEU A 432 10.82 5.42 10.55
CA LEU A 432 10.58 6.64 11.32
C LEU A 432 9.11 6.70 11.74
N VAL A 433 8.86 6.73 13.04
CA VAL A 433 7.53 6.92 13.66
C VAL A 433 7.54 8.27 14.37
N GLU A 434 6.94 9.29 13.75
CA GLU A 434 6.95 10.65 14.31
C GLU A 434 5.58 11.31 14.38
N ASN A 435 5.34 12.17 15.37
CA ASN A 435 4.14 13.00 15.40
C ASN A 435 2.82 12.19 15.34
N ASN A 436 2.76 10.95 15.85
CA ASN A 436 1.50 10.17 15.86
C ASN A 436 0.78 10.30 17.21
N VAL A 437 -0.52 10.05 17.22
CA VAL A 437 -1.34 9.88 18.43
C VAL A 437 -1.76 8.41 18.53
N VAL A 438 -1.54 7.78 19.68
CA VAL A 438 -2.02 6.44 20.02
C VAL A 438 -2.81 6.54 21.32
N TYR A 439 -4.14 6.47 21.22
CA TYR A 439 -5.06 6.79 22.30
C TYR A 439 -6.04 5.66 22.60
N ASN A 440 -6.16 5.28 23.87
CA ASN A 440 -7.20 4.34 24.32
C ASN A 440 -7.23 3.01 23.54
N VAL A 441 -6.05 2.49 23.20
CA VAL A 441 -5.91 1.17 22.55
C VAL A 441 -5.81 0.09 23.63
N ASP A 442 -6.67 -0.92 23.56
CA ASP A 442 -6.58 -2.10 24.41
C ASP A 442 -5.59 -3.12 23.81
N THR A 443 -4.31 -2.99 24.14
CA THR A 443 -3.20 -3.81 23.64
C THR A 443 -3.10 -5.21 24.26
N TYR A 444 -3.99 -5.56 25.20
CA TYR A 444 -3.89 -6.78 26.00
C TYR A 444 -2.59 -6.89 26.83
N GLY A 445 -2.02 -5.74 27.24
CA GLY A 445 -0.83 -5.70 28.08
C GLY A 445 0.48 -5.57 27.31
N ASP A 446 0.46 -5.68 25.98
CA ASP A 446 1.60 -5.37 25.12
C ASP A 446 1.88 -3.85 25.04
N PRO A 447 3.08 -3.43 24.63
CA PRO A 447 3.33 -2.02 24.39
C PRO A 447 2.50 -1.47 23.22
N ALA A 448 1.92 -0.28 23.38
CA ALA A 448 1.08 0.36 22.35
C ALA A 448 1.90 0.73 21.09
N ILE A 449 3.16 1.12 21.26
CA ILE A 449 4.17 1.16 20.20
C ILE A 449 5.22 0.09 20.49
N LYS A 450 5.34 -0.92 19.61
CA LYS A 450 6.24 -2.07 19.84
C LYS A 450 7.07 -2.46 18.63
N GLN A 451 8.16 -3.17 18.93
CA GLN A 451 9.00 -3.86 17.96
C GLN A 451 8.91 -5.38 18.19
N GLY A 452 8.80 -6.16 17.11
CA GLY A 452 8.79 -7.63 17.19
C GLY A 452 9.66 -8.30 16.12
N GLY A 453 10.18 -9.50 16.42
CA GLY A 453 11.01 -10.30 15.51
C GLY A 453 12.46 -9.82 15.34
N ASP A 454 13.17 -10.41 14.37
CA ASP A 454 14.55 -10.03 14.03
C ASP A 454 14.63 -8.61 13.47
N VAL A 455 15.57 -7.82 13.97
CA VAL A 455 15.74 -6.39 13.62
C VAL A 455 16.56 -6.27 12.34
N LEU A 456 15.93 -5.86 11.24
CA LEU A 456 16.60 -5.69 9.93
C LEU A 456 17.11 -4.25 9.66
N GLY A 457 16.87 -3.29 10.56
CA GLY A 457 17.31 -1.89 10.41
C GLY A 457 16.92 -0.98 11.59
N PRO A 458 17.44 0.26 11.66
CA PRO A 458 17.20 1.18 12.77
C PRO A 458 15.74 1.65 12.85
N LYS A 459 15.25 1.84 14.07
CA LYS A 459 13.91 2.38 14.37
C LYS A 459 14.07 3.70 15.12
N ILE A 460 13.35 4.74 14.69
CA ILE A 460 13.34 6.07 15.31
C ILE A 460 11.90 6.39 15.71
N VAL A 461 11.65 6.61 17.00
CA VAL A 461 10.33 6.93 17.55
C VAL A 461 10.39 8.25 18.31
N ARG A 462 9.74 9.30 17.80
CA ARG A 462 9.80 10.64 18.40
C ARG A 462 8.53 11.47 18.26
N ASN A 463 8.31 12.44 19.15
CA ASN A 463 7.18 13.38 19.08
C ASN A 463 5.78 12.75 19.06
N ASN A 464 5.64 11.48 19.46
CA ASN A 464 4.35 10.81 19.52
C ASN A 464 3.65 11.12 20.85
N ILE A 465 2.32 11.11 20.86
CA ILE A 465 1.50 11.14 22.07
C ILE A 465 0.84 9.77 22.24
N VAL A 466 1.21 9.05 23.29
CA VAL A 466 0.77 7.66 23.57
C VAL A 466 0.08 7.60 24.92
N VAL A 467 -1.26 7.57 24.91
CA VAL A 467 -2.06 7.90 26.08
C VAL A 467 -3.22 6.93 26.33
N ASN A 468 -3.44 6.57 27.59
CA ASN A 468 -4.57 5.76 28.07
C ASN A 468 -4.69 4.36 27.42
N ASN A 469 -3.59 3.77 26.95
CA ASN A 469 -3.59 2.42 26.40
C ASN A 469 -3.49 1.37 27.51
N THR A 470 -3.93 0.14 27.26
CA THR A 470 -3.54 -0.98 28.12
C THR A 470 -2.08 -1.33 27.86
N GLY A 471 -1.36 -1.90 28.84
CA GLY A 471 0.07 -2.21 28.71
C GLY A 471 0.99 -0.99 28.73
N ASP A 472 2.24 -1.19 28.29
CA ASP A 472 3.25 -0.13 28.21
C ASP A 472 2.90 0.86 27.09
N GLY A 473 3.27 2.13 27.22
CA GLY A 473 3.09 3.09 26.13
C GLY A 473 4.01 2.76 24.94
N ILE A 474 5.32 2.74 25.19
CA ILE A 474 6.34 2.44 24.17
C ILE A 474 7.27 1.34 24.69
N SER A 475 7.56 0.35 23.84
CA SER A 475 8.49 -0.73 24.16
C SER A 475 9.91 -0.23 24.41
N SER A 476 10.52 -0.69 25.50
CA SER A 476 11.93 -0.45 25.82
C SER A 476 12.91 -1.14 24.86
N ASP A 477 12.43 -2.06 24.02
CA ASP A 477 13.26 -2.79 23.06
C ASP A 477 13.62 -1.93 21.83
N ILE A 478 12.99 -0.77 21.69
CA ILE A 478 13.28 0.19 20.63
C ILE A 478 14.46 1.06 21.04
N ALA A 479 15.52 1.07 20.23
CA ALA A 479 16.79 1.71 20.60
C ALA A 479 16.75 3.26 20.56
N ASN A 480 16.06 3.89 19.61
CA ASN A 480 16.04 5.35 19.45
C ASN A 480 14.66 5.93 19.74
N VAL A 481 14.37 6.17 21.02
CA VAL A 481 13.10 6.74 21.48
C VAL A 481 13.37 8.06 22.21
N SER A 482 12.71 9.15 21.79
CA SER A 482 12.91 10.48 22.38
C SER A 482 11.75 11.45 22.14
N TYR A 483 11.56 12.43 23.02
CA TYR A 483 10.59 13.53 22.87
C TYR A 483 9.14 13.06 22.66
N ASN A 484 8.70 12.02 23.36
CA ASN A 484 7.32 11.54 23.31
C ASN A 484 6.52 12.02 24.54
N CYS A 485 5.20 12.12 24.42
CA CYS A 485 4.31 12.25 25.55
C CYS A 485 3.67 10.90 25.85
N VAL A 486 3.96 10.32 27.02
CA VAL A 486 3.44 9.00 27.42
C VAL A 486 2.75 9.10 28.76
N TYR A 487 1.42 8.94 28.79
CA TYR A 487 0.61 9.23 29.98
C TYR A 487 -0.60 8.32 30.12
N GLY A 488 -0.93 7.93 31.35
CA GLY A 488 -2.18 7.21 31.64
C GLY A 488 -2.25 5.77 31.13
N ASN A 489 -1.17 5.21 30.57
CA ASN A 489 -1.13 3.79 30.18
C ASN A 489 -1.08 2.89 31.42
N THR A 490 -1.67 1.69 31.35
CA THR A 490 -1.79 0.80 32.52
C THR A 490 -0.48 0.13 32.92
N GLY A 491 0.45 -0.02 31.98
CA GLY A 491 1.83 -0.46 32.19
C GLY A 491 2.79 0.71 32.41
N SER A 492 3.93 0.68 31.73
CA SER A 492 4.98 1.68 31.77
C SER A 492 4.63 2.91 30.94
N ASN A 493 4.78 4.10 31.53
CA ASN A 493 4.75 5.38 30.82
C ASN A 493 6.15 5.82 30.37
N TRP A 494 7.04 4.87 30.07
CA TRP A 494 8.34 5.17 29.51
C TRP A 494 8.20 5.65 28.06
N GLY A 495 8.89 6.74 27.72
CA GLY A 495 8.86 7.31 26.38
C GLY A 495 10.25 7.64 25.84
N GLY A 496 11.32 7.13 26.44
CA GLY A 496 12.70 7.46 26.06
C GLY A 496 13.22 8.80 26.61
N THR A 497 14.21 9.38 25.93
CA THR A 497 14.91 10.59 26.39
C THR A 497 14.13 11.87 26.10
N ASN A 498 14.18 12.87 26.99
CA ASN A 498 13.47 14.16 26.85
C ASN A 498 11.95 14.03 26.65
N SER A 499 11.37 12.94 27.12
CA SER A 499 9.94 12.64 27.02
C SER A 499 9.17 13.15 28.25
N ILE A 500 7.91 13.50 28.04
CA ILE A 500 7.01 14.00 29.08
C ILE A 500 6.00 12.92 29.48
N SER A 501 5.67 12.88 30.77
CA SER A 501 4.62 12.00 31.30
C SER A 501 3.60 12.85 32.05
N ALA A 502 2.72 13.49 31.28
CA ALA A 502 1.66 14.37 31.75
C ALA A 502 0.45 14.25 30.81
N ASP A 503 -0.73 14.60 31.32
CA ASP A 503 -1.95 14.65 30.52
C ASP A 503 -1.74 15.58 29.31
N PRO A 504 -1.91 15.10 28.06
CA PRO A 504 -1.73 15.93 26.88
C PRO A 504 -2.80 17.03 26.75
N LEU A 505 -3.86 17.02 27.56
CA LEU A 505 -4.95 17.98 27.50
C LEU A 505 -5.54 18.10 26.09
N PHE A 506 -5.94 16.96 25.52
CA PHE A 506 -6.72 16.95 24.29
C PHE A 506 -8.02 17.74 24.47
N ALA A 507 -8.51 18.29 23.36
CA ALA A 507 -9.70 19.10 23.33
C ALA A 507 -10.95 18.30 23.70
N ASP A 508 -11.23 17.28 22.88
CA ASP A 508 -12.38 16.40 22.97
C ASP A 508 -12.07 15.03 22.32
N PRO A 509 -11.18 14.23 22.93
CA PRO A 509 -10.71 12.97 22.34
C PRO A 509 -11.81 11.90 22.25
N GLU A 510 -12.90 12.03 23.03
CA GLU A 510 -14.06 11.14 22.94
C GLU A 510 -14.84 11.31 21.63
N ASN A 511 -14.78 12.49 21.02
CA ASN A 511 -15.40 12.80 19.73
C ASN A 511 -14.37 12.99 18.60
N GLY A 512 -13.14 12.46 18.77
CA GLY A 512 -12.10 12.46 17.75
C GLY A 512 -11.26 13.74 17.64
N ASP A 513 -11.43 14.71 18.54
CA ASP A 513 -10.67 15.96 18.51
C ASP A 513 -9.40 15.89 19.38
N PHE A 514 -8.34 15.40 18.74
CA PHE A 514 -7.00 15.23 19.32
C PHE A 514 -6.10 16.47 19.27
N HIS A 515 -6.63 17.64 18.91
CA HIS A 515 -5.84 18.85 19.03
C HIS A 515 -5.57 19.17 20.51
N LEU A 516 -4.41 19.76 20.77
CA LEU A 516 -3.98 20.13 22.11
C LEU A 516 -4.72 21.39 22.58
N LYS A 517 -5.28 21.42 23.78
CA LYS A 517 -5.91 22.63 24.34
C LYS A 517 -4.90 23.77 24.40
N SER A 518 -5.34 24.97 24.02
CA SER A 518 -4.52 26.18 24.05
C SER A 518 -5.31 27.42 24.43
N GLN A 519 -4.84 28.17 25.44
CA GLN A 519 -5.38 29.49 25.77
C GLN A 519 -5.15 30.54 24.67
N TYR A 520 -4.31 30.24 23.69
CA TYR A 520 -3.90 31.15 22.62
C TYR A 520 -4.55 30.83 21.29
N GLY A 521 -5.02 29.59 21.12
CA GLY A 521 -5.81 29.19 19.98
C GLY A 521 -5.51 27.75 19.57
N ARG A 522 -6.55 26.97 19.40
CA ARG A 522 -6.51 25.64 18.81
C ARG A 522 -7.41 25.63 17.58
N TRP A 523 -7.02 24.92 16.52
CA TRP A 523 -7.89 24.71 15.37
C TRP A 523 -9.00 23.73 15.72
N ASN A 524 -10.25 24.04 15.37
CA ASN A 524 -11.40 23.16 15.61
C ASN A 524 -12.05 22.64 14.31
N GLY A 525 -11.32 22.71 13.19
CA GLY A 525 -11.83 22.38 11.85
C GLY A 525 -12.43 23.56 11.07
N SER A 526 -12.74 24.69 11.72
CA SER A 526 -13.31 25.87 11.04
C SER A 526 -12.76 27.22 11.50
N ALA A 527 -12.30 27.29 12.75
CA ALA A 527 -11.78 28.50 13.35
C ALA A 527 -10.76 28.19 14.45
N TRP A 528 -9.98 29.21 14.82
CA TRP A 528 -9.13 29.17 16.00
C TRP A 528 -9.95 29.50 17.26
N VAL A 529 -10.03 28.55 18.19
CA VAL A 529 -10.76 28.70 19.47
C VAL A 529 -9.79 28.72 20.65
N LYS A 530 -10.08 29.52 21.68
CA LYS A 530 -9.26 29.60 22.89
C LYS A 530 -9.82 28.71 23.98
N ASP A 531 -8.97 27.89 24.57
CA ASP A 531 -9.29 27.03 25.71
C ASP A 531 -8.97 27.73 27.04
N ASN A 532 -9.36 27.10 28.15
CA ASN A 532 -9.06 27.59 29.50
C ASN A 532 -7.70 27.10 30.04
N ALA A 533 -7.03 26.21 29.31
CA ALA A 533 -5.75 25.61 29.67
C ALA A 533 -4.86 25.46 28.44
N THR A 534 -3.55 25.34 28.66
CA THR A 534 -2.56 25.11 27.61
C THR A 534 -1.89 23.76 27.86
N SER A 535 -1.89 22.90 26.85
CA SER A 535 -1.29 21.56 26.91
C SER A 535 0.22 21.61 27.20
N PRO A 536 0.75 20.68 28.01
CA PRO A 536 2.20 20.52 28.20
C PRO A 536 2.91 19.93 26.97
N CYS A 537 2.17 19.43 25.98
CA CYS A 537 2.72 18.87 24.74
C CYS A 537 2.95 19.93 23.65
N ILE A 538 2.52 21.18 23.89
CA ILE A 538 2.81 22.32 23.02
C ILE A 538 4.27 22.74 23.27
N ASP A 539 5.03 22.94 22.19
CA ASP A 539 6.46 23.32 22.20
C ASP A 539 7.40 22.34 22.95
N ALA A 540 7.04 21.07 23.04
CA ALA A 540 7.78 20.07 23.82
C ALA A 540 8.52 19.00 22.98
N GLY A 541 8.34 18.98 21.64
CA GLY A 541 8.97 17.98 20.77
C GLY A 541 10.44 18.23 20.42
N ALA A 542 11.01 17.39 19.55
CA ALA A 542 12.42 17.32 19.21
C ALA A 542 12.97 18.59 18.49
N PRO A 543 13.97 19.31 19.06
CA PRO A 543 14.46 20.62 18.58
C PRO A 543 15.00 20.69 17.14
N SER A 544 15.31 19.55 16.52
CA SER A 544 15.86 19.46 15.17
C SER A 544 14.80 19.42 14.06
N GLU A 545 13.50 19.39 14.39
CA GLU A 545 12.39 19.45 13.43
C GLU A 545 11.93 20.89 13.17
N LYS A 546 11.47 21.14 11.94
CA LYS A 546 10.99 22.46 11.49
C LYS A 546 9.53 22.35 11.05
N ASP A 547 8.65 23.05 11.76
CA ASP A 547 7.33 23.49 11.28
C ASP A 547 7.54 24.58 10.20
N PRO A 548 6.64 24.78 9.21
CA PRO A 548 6.63 25.94 8.30
C PRO A 548 6.93 27.31 8.96
N ASP A 549 6.60 27.48 10.24
CA ASP A 549 6.85 28.70 11.02
C ASP A 549 8.16 28.65 11.84
N GLY A 550 9.07 27.72 11.58
CA GLY A 550 10.47 27.74 12.01
C GLY A 550 10.80 27.67 13.52
N THR A 551 9.83 27.63 14.45
CA THR A 551 10.14 27.62 15.91
C THR A 551 9.25 26.76 16.82
N ARG A 552 8.32 25.93 16.32
CA ARG A 552 7.37 25.19 17.18
C ARG A 552 7.45 23.68 16.93
N ILE A 553 7.50 22.87 17.99
CA ILE A 553 7.35 21.41 17.87
C ILE A 553 6.28 20.95 18.85
N ASN A 554 5.05 20.94 18.39
CA ASN A 554 3.97 20.23 19.08
C ASN A 554 4.15 18.73 18.86
N MET A 555 3.94 17.94 19.90
CA MET A 555 3.85 16.47 19.75
C MET A 555 2.47 16.07 19.20
N GLY A 556 2.37 14.87 18.62
CA GLY A 556 1.12 14.27 18.16
C GLY A 556 0.74 14.65 16.73
N ALA A 557 -0.45 14.22 16.29
CA ALA A 557 -0.87 14.15 14.88
C ALA A 557 -0.80 15.49 14.12
N TYR A 558 -1.04 16.58 14.84
CA TYR A 558 -1.02 17.95 14.31
C TYR A 558 0.35 18.63 14.46
N GLY A 559 1.35 17.92 15.00
CA GLY A 559 2.73 18.40 15.08
C GLY A 559 3.31 18.69 13.71
N GLY A 560 3.89 19.89 13.53
CA GLY A 560 4.48 20.32 12.26
C GLY A 560 3.48 20.57 11.13
N THR A 561 2.18 20.71 11.46
CA THR A 561 1.14 21.07 10.49
C THR A 561 0.60 22.48 10.75
N ILE A 562 -0.08 23.05 9.75
CA ILE A 562 -0.76 24.34 9.85
C ILE A 562 -1.90 24.35 10.90
N GLU A 563 -2.33 23.18 11.38
CA GLU A 563 -3.41 22.99 12.34
C GLU A 563 -2.91 22.86 13.78
N ALA A 564 -1.59 22.87 13.99
CA ALA A 564 -0.96 22.79 15.31
C ALA A 564 -1.48 23.87 16.28
N SER A 565 -1.83 23.47 17.50
CA SER A 565 -2.26 24.39 18.56
C SER A 565 -1.22 25.48 18.87
N LYS A 566 -1.69 26.70 19.10
CA LYS A 566 -0.86 27.89 19.32
C LYS A 566 -0.27 27.94 20.73
N SER A 567 0.87 28.59 20.86
CA SER A 567 1.54 28.89 22.12
C SER A 567 1.33 30.36 22.54
N PRO A 568 1.75 30.77 23.75
CA PRO A 568 1.73 32.17 24.16
C PRO A 568 2.40 33.09 23.14
N SER A 569 1.74 34.20 22.79
CA SER A 569 2.25 35.18 21.81
C SER A 569 2.11 36.63 22.27
N GLY A 570 2.96 37.49 21.72
CA GLY A 570 2.85 38.94 21.73
C GLY A 570 2.81 39.49 20.31
N SER A 571 2.81 40.82 20.17
CA SER A 571 2.88 41.48 18.87
C SER A 571 4.15 42.32 18.76
N LEU A 572 4.68 42.42 17.55
CA LEU A 572 5.72 43.34 17.17
C LEU A 572 5.12 44.30 16.15
N SER A 573 5.29 45.60 16.34
CA SER A 573 4.83 46.62 15.40
C SER A 573 5.88 47.70 15.19
N GLY A 574 5.74 48.49 14.14
CA GLY A 574 6.59 49.65 13.90
C GLY A 574 6.57 50.08 12.45
N LYS A 575 7.54 50.90 12.06
CA LYS A 575 7.69 51.41 10.69
C LYS A 575 8.98 50.96 10.02
N VAL A 576 8.89 50.71 8.71
CA VAL A 576 10.05 50.59 7.83
C VAL A 576 10.13 51.80 6.91
N THR A 577 11.26 52.50 6.94
CA THR A 577 11.52 53.70 6.14
C THR A 577 12.81 53.59 5.35
N ASP A 578 12.89 54.31 4.24
CA ASP A 578 14.11 54.47 3.47
C ASP A 578 15.06 55.40 4.24
N LYS A 579 16.29 54.94 4.48
CA LYS A 579 17.26 55.63 5.33
C LYS A 579 17.64 57.01 4.80
N ASP A 580 17.72 57.17 3.47
CA ASP A 580 18.22 58.39 2.84
C ASP A 580 17.12 59.42 2.60
N THR A 581 15.91 58.94 2.25
CA THR A 581 14.77 59.82 1.94
C THR A 581 13.80 59.99 3.11
N SER A 582 13.90 59.14 4.14
CA SER A 582 12.94 59.04 5.26
C SER A 582 11.49 58.76 4.85
N LEU A 583 11.25 58.38 3.59
CA LEU A 583 9.93 58.01 3.10
C LEU A 583 9.57 56.59 3.56
N PRO A 584 8.27 56.29 3.80
CA PRO A 584 7.83 54.94 4.12
C PRO A 584 8.12 53.99 2.96
N ILE A 585 8.57 52.77 3.27
CA ILE A 585 8.74 51.70 2.28
C ILE A 585 7.50 50.81 2.37
N GLU A 586 6.69 50.77 1.31
CA GLU A 586 5.54 49.88 1.20
C GLU A 586 5.95 48.47 0.78
N GLY A 587 5.35 47.45 1.41
CA GLY A 587 5.61 46.04 1.14
C GLY A 587 7.03 45.59 1.50
N ALA A 588 7.70 46.26 2.44
CA ALA A 588 8.88 45.73 3.12
C ALA A 588 8.43 44.60 4.03
N VAL A 589 9.16 43.50 4.04
CA VAL A 589 8.89 42.33 4.86
C VAL A 589 9.71 42.47 6.14
N VAL A 590 9.04 42.52 7.28
CA VAL A 590 9.70 42.32 8.58
C VAL A 590 9.50 40.87 8.96
N SER A 591 10.57 40.14 9.28
CA SER A 591 10.47 38.70 9.53
C SER A 591 11.49 38.16 10.53
N ASN A 592 11.14 37.04 11.16
CA ASN A 592 12.03 36.17 11.91
C ASN A 592 11.47 34.74 11.87
N ASN A 593 12.30 33.76 11.51
CA ASN A 593 11.99 32.32 11.57
C ASN A 593 10.53 31.99 11.19
N GLY A 594 10.12 32.23 9.94
CA GLY A 594 8.77 31.87 9.45
C GLY A 594 7.65 32.89 9.75
N TYR A 595 7.81 33.75 10.75
CA TYR A 595 6.88 34.85 10.99
C TYR A 595 7.25 36.05 10.14
N SER A 596 6.27 36.64 9.45
CA SER A 596 6.49 37.86 8.69
C SER A 596 5.29 38.80 8.70
N GLY A 597 5.55 40.07 8.45
CA GLY A 597 4.54 41.09 8.23
C GLY A 597 5.04 42.04 7.17
N THR A 598 4.17 42.41 6.24
CA THR A 598 4.47 43.39 5.22
C THR A 598 4.03 44.77 5.66
N THR A 599 4.82 45.79 5.30
CA THR A 599 4.44 47.16 5.57
C THR A 599 3.33 47.64 4.65
N ASP A 600 2.41 48.43 5.21
CA ASP A 600 1.41 49.18 4.44
C ASP A 600 2.04 50.37 3.67
N ALA A 601 1.21 51.12 2.92
CA ALA A 601 1.63 52.33 2.20
C ALA A 601 2.19 53.45 3.10
N SER A 602 1.93 53.39 4.42
CA SER A 602 2.47 54.32 5.42
C SER A 602 3.75 53.78 6.09
N GLY A 603 4.23 52.61 5.64
CA GLY A 603 5.41 51.93 6.13
C GLY A 603 5.18 51.14 7.42
N ASN A 604 3.94 51.03 7.92
CA ASN A 604 3.67 50.34 9.19
C ASN A 604 3.56 48.83 8.99
N TYR A 605 4.12 48.06 9.92
CA TYR A 605 3.91 46.62 10.01
C TYR A 605 3.38 46.20 11.38
N LEU A 606 2.75 45.03 11.42
CA LEU A 606 2.33 44.34 12.65
C LEU A 606 2.52 42.83 12.44
N ILE A 607 3.25 42.20 13.34
CA ILE A 607 3.50 40.75 13.35
C ILE A 607 3.10 40.21 14.70
N THR A 608 2.45 39.05 14.74
CA THR A 608 2.24 38.30 15.98
C THR A 608 3.30 37.22 16.06
N LEU A 609 4.06 37.20 17.16
CA LEU A 609 5.18 36.29 17.42
C LEU A 609 4.93 35.57 18.74
N PRO A 610 5.40 34.32 18.92
CA PRO A 610 5.42 33.70 20.25
C PRO A 610 6.23 34.53 21.26
N VAL A 611 6.11 34.22 22.54
CA VAL A 611 6.92 34.89 23.57
C VAL A 611 8.37 34.45 23.49
N GLY A 612 9.30 35.40 23.53
CA GLY A 612 10.72 35.10 23.41
C GLY A 612 11.56 36.25 22.92
N ASN A 613 12.85 35.99 22.75
CA ASN A 613 13.80 36.94 22.20
C ASN A 613 14.00 36.66 20.71
N TYR A 614 13.70 37.63 19.88
CA TYR A 614 13.74 37.52 18.43
C TYR A 614 14.76 38.49 17.85
N THR A 615 15.52 38.03 16.86
CA THR A 615 16.29 38.91 15.97
C THR A 615 15.50 39.12 14.69
N VAL A 616 14.59 40.10 14.70
CA VAL A 616 13.75 40.41 13.54
C VAL A 616 14.53 41.21 12.51
N THR A 617 14.30 40.89 11.26
CA THR A 617 14.96 41.50 10.10
C THR A 617 13.91 42.12 9.20
N ALA A 618 14.03 43.41 8.94
CA ALA A 618 13.30 44.08 7.86
C ALA A 618 14.09 43.97 6.56
N SER A 619 13.44 43.55 5.48
CA SER A 619 13.99 43.45 4.14
C SER A 619 13.00 43.96 3.10
N LYS A 620 13.52 44.40 1.96
CA LYS A 620 12.73 44.76 0.78
C LYS A 620 13.63 44.53 -0.42
N THR A 621 13.12 43.92 -1.49
CA THR A 621 13.83 43.82 -2.76
C THR A 621 14.36 45.20 -3.19
N GLY A 622 15.65 45.28 -3.51
CA GLY A 622 16.33 46.54 -3.78
C GLY A 622 16.83 47.29 -2.54
N TYR A 623 16.78 46.72 -1.33
CA TYR A 623 17.26 47.33 -0.09
C TYR A 623 18.08 46.35 0.76
N ARG A 624 19.15 46.85 1.38
CA ARG A 624 19.89 46.16 2.43
C ARG A 624 19.00 45.97 3.65
N SER A 625 18.96 44.73 4.13
CA SER A 625 18.17 44.37 5.30
C SER A 625 18.72 45.00 6.58
N SER A 626 17.86 45.15 7.58
CA SER A 626 18.22 45.68 8.89
C SER A 626 17.62 44.81 9.98
N SER A 627 18.42 44.40 10.96
CA SER A 627 17.99 43.53 12.04
C SER A 627 18.07 44.21 13.40
N ALA A 628 17.14 43.86 14.29
CA ALA A 628 17.12 44.29 15.67
C ALA A 628 16.73 43.11 16.58
N THR A 629 17.38 43.00 17.74
CA THR A 629 16.97 42.04 18.76
C THR A 629 15.91 42.66 19.66
N VAL A 630 14.81 41.96 19.84
CA VAL A 630 13.63 42.42 20.59
C VAL A 630 13.08 41.27 21.44
N GLU A 631 12.69 41.61 22.66
CA GLU A 631 11.91 40.73 23.51
C GLU A 631 10.41 40.92 23.19
N VAL A 632 9.76 39.84 22.78
CA VAL A 632 8.31 39.76 22.63
C VAL A 632 7.75 39.15 23.91
N LEU A 633 6.96 39.96 24.62
CA LEU A 633 6.32 39.56 25.88
C LEU A 633 4.87 39.15 25.65
N GLU A 634 4.39 38.27 26.50
CA GLU A 634 3.03 37.72 26.41
C GLU A 634 1.97 38.83 26.41
N ASN A 635 1.06 38.81 25.43
CA ASN A 635 -0.05 39.77 25.30
C ASN A 635 0.38 41.25 25.26
N GLN A 636 1.63 41.54 24.91
CA GLN A 636 2.14 42.91 24.75
C GLN A 636 2.48 43.21 23.29
N THR A 637 2.41 44.49 22.91
CA THR A 637 2.94 44.97 21.63
C THR A 637 4.28 45.66 21.85
N THR A 638 5.35 45.07 21.36
CA THR A 638 6.67 45.69 21.32
C THR A 638 6.81 46.52 20.04
N ILE A 639 7.36 47.74 20.14
CA ILE A 639 7.56 48.64 18.99
C ILE A 639 9.02 48.61 18.55
N VAL A 640 9.27 48.36 17.27
CA VAL A 640 10.60 48.40 16.65
C VAL A 640 10.50 49.04 15.27
N ASP A 641 11.25 50.12 15.05
CA ASP A 641 11.32 50.77 13.74
C ASP A 641 12.60 50.37 13.01
N PHE A 642 12.51 50.21 11.69
CA PHE A 642 13.62 49.89 10.80
C PHE A 642 13.87 50.99 9.77
N GLN A 643 15.14 51.21 9.45
CA GLN A 643 15.56 52.04 8.33
C GLN A 643 16.38 51.19 7.36
N LEU A 644 15.89 51.01 6.14
CA LEU A 644 16.58 50.25 5.10
C LEU A 644 17.33 51.19 4.16
N THR A 645 18.51 50.76 3.72
CA THR A 645 19.31 51.51 2.73
C THR A 645 19.14 50.83 1.38
N ARG A 646 18.92 51.56 0.29
CA ARG A 646 18.79 50.94 -1.04
C ARG A 646 20.06 50.15 -1.36
N ASP A 647 19.89 48.90 -1.83
CA ASP A 647 21.01 48.11 -2.30
C ASP A 647 21.28 48.44 -3.77
N ILE A 648 22.50 48.87 -4.04
CA ILE A 648 22.98 49.30 -5.36
C ILE A 648 24.34 48.68 -5.68
N THR A 649 24.82 47.77 -4.81
CA THR A 649 26.13 47.16 -4.97
C THR A 649 25.93 45.75 -5.51
N PRO A 650 26.60 45.37 -6.60
CA PRO A 650 26.64 43.98 -7.03
C PRO A 650 27.35 43.07 -6.01
N PRO A 651 27.01 41.76 -5.99
CA PRO A 651 27.75 40.77 -5.21
C PRO A 651 29.25 40.81 -5.47
N GLU A 652 30.05 40.82 -4.41
CA GLU A 652 31.50 40.66 -4.48
C GLU A 652 31.86 39.18 -4.67
N ILE A 653 32.23 38.82 -5.90
CA ILE A 653 32.61 37.46 -6.24
C ILE A 653 34.05 37.18 -5.80
N SER A 654 34.23 36.12 -5.03
CA SER A 654 35.52 35.65 -4.51
C SER A 654 35.67 34.13 -4.68
N ASN A 655 36.88 33.60 -4.41
CA ASN A 655 37.17 32.15 -4.43
C ASN A 655 36.72 31.40 -5.68
N VAL A 656 36.79 32.04 -6.85
CA VAL A 656 36.44 31.44 -8.14
C VAL A 656 37.46 30.36 -8.50
N ASN A 657 37.04 29.10 -8.49
CA ASN A 657 37.86 27.92 -8.71
C ASN A 657 37.19 26.94 -9.68
N ALA A 658 38.03 26.18 -10.37
CA ALA A 658 37.61 24.94 -11.03
C ALA A 658 38.18 23.76 -10.24
N ILE A 659 37.31 22.84 -9.83
CA ILE A 659 37.64 21.65 -9.03
C ILE A 659 37.06 20.41 -9.71
N SER A 660 37.38 19.22 -9.16
CA SER A 660 36.91 17.94 -9.68
C SER A 660 37.11 17.82 -11.20
N ILE A 661 38.21 18.38 -11.68
CA ILE A 661 38.50 18.47 -13.10
C ILE A 661 38.84 17.06 -13.60
N ALA A 662 38.04 16.58 -14.54
CA ALA A 662 38.19 15.31 -15.21
C ALA A 662 38.42 15.54 -16.72
N PRO A 663 38.59 14.49 -17.54
CA PRO A 663 38.75 14.65 -18.98
C PRO A 663 37.56 15.33 -19.66
N ALA A 664 36.32 15.03 -19.21
CA ALA A 664 35.10 15.52 -19.83
C ALA A 664 34.19 16.39 -18.94
N THR A 665 34.61 16.65 -17.70
CA THR A 665 33.84 17.43 -16.73
C THR A 665 34.72 18.33 -15.87
N ALA A 666 34.13 19.38 -15.32
CA ALA A 666 34.74 20.18 -14.27
C ALA A 666 33.65 20.84 -13.43
N THR A 667 33.90 21.03 -12.14
CA THR A 667 33.00 21.76 -11.26
C THR A 667 33.54 23.17 -11.05
N ILE A 668 32.78 24.19 -11.42
CA ILE A 668 33.10 25.58 -11.14
C ILE A 668 32.44 25.98 -9.83
N THR A 669 33.26 26.47 -8.90
CA THR A 669 32.81 26.96 -7.59
C THR A 669 33.27 28.38 -7.36
N TRP A 670 32.47 29.15 -6.63
CA TRP A 670 32.83 30.49 -6.18
C TRP A 670 31.99 30.86 -4.96
N GLU A 671 32.39 31.94 -4.31
CA GLU A 671 31.67 32.49 -3.17
C GLU A 671 31.25 33.94 -3.48
N THR A 672 30.14 34.38 -2.91
CA THR A 672 29.74 35.78 -2.86
C THR A 672 29.60 36.25 -1.42
N ASP A 673 29.72 37.56 -1.20
CA ASP A 673 29.49 38.19 0.09
C ASP A 673 27.99 38.31 0.46
N GLU A 674 27.10 38.05 -0.50
CA GLU A 674 25.65 38.01 -0.33
C GLU A 674 24.96 36.96 -1.21
N ASN A 675 23.73 36.56 -0.85
CA ASN A 675 22.96 35.56 -1.60
C ASN A 675 22.70 36.02 -3.03
N SER A 676 23.01 35.17 -4.00
CA SER A 676 22.89 35.50 -5.43
C SER A 676 22.69 34.26 -6.30
N ASP A 677 22.24 34.44 -7.55
CA ASP A 677 22.11 33.34 -8.50
C ASP A 677 23.47 32.79 -8.96
N SER A 678 23.46 31.60 -9.59
CA SER A 678 24.68 30.94 -10.05
C SER A 678 24.72 30.85 -11.57
N LYS A 679 25.67 31.51 -12.23
CA LYS A 679 25.82 31.43 -13.69
C LYS A 679 27.29 31.28 -14.08
N VAL A 680 27.59 30.33 -14.96
CA VAL A 680 28.89 30.14 -15.58
C VAL A 680 28.75 30.36 -17.08
N TYR A 681 29.54 31.28 -17.62
CA TYR A 681 29.73 31.46 -19.05
C TYR A 681 31.10 30.91 -19.43
N TYR A 682 31.18 29.96 -20.37
CA TYR A 682 32.43 29.25 -20.68
C TYR A 682 32.62 28.97 -22.17
N GLY A 683 33.84 28.63 -22.56
CA GLY A 683 34.21 28.27 -23.93
C GLY A 683 35.69 27.88 -24.06
N GLU A 684 36.11 27.39 -25.23
CA GLU A 684 37.50 26.99 -25.50
C GLU A 684 38.43 28.20 -25.80
N THR A 685 37.86 29.40 -25.92
CA THR A 685 38.58 30.66 -26.13
C THR A 685 38.08 31.74 -25.16
N GLU A 686 38.80 32.87 -25.07
CA GLU A 686 38.36 34.03 -24.29
C GLU A 686 37.05 34.66 -24.84
N ASP A 687 36.70 34.38 -26.10
CA ASP A 687 35.36 34.62 -26.64
C ASP A 687 34.45 33.46 -26.23
N LEU A 688 34.00 33.53 -24.98
CA LEU A 688 33.11 32.55 -24.33
C LEU A 688 31.81 32.39 -25.15
N GLY A 689 31.12 31.24 -25.04
CA GLY A 689 29.97 30.96 -25.90
C GLY A 689 28.82 30.14 -25.29
N ILE A 690 29.04 29.52 -24.13
CA ILE A 690 28.10 28.55 -23.55
C ILE A 690 27.71 28.99 -22.14
N TRP A 691 26.40 29.02 -21.86
CA TRP A 691 25.86 29.30 -20.53
C TRP A 691 25.48 28.02 -19.79
N SER A 692 25.79 27.98 -18.51
CA SER A 692 25.21 27.06 -17.53
C SER A 692 24.75 27.87 -16.32
N ASN A 693 23.56 27.59 -15.79
CA ASN A 693 22.95 28.43 -14.75
C ASN A 693 22.06 27.65 -13.76
N LYS A 694 21.92 28.22 -12.57
CA LYS A 694 20.95 27.85 -11.52
C LYS A 694 20.36 29.13 -10.92
N THR A 695 19.06 29.12 -10.67
CA THR A 695 18.31 30.29 -10.17
C THR A 695 18.27 30.40 -8.64
N GLU A 696 18.78 29.40 -7.92
CA GLU A 696 18.84 29.41 -6.46
C GLU A 696 19.77 30.51 -5.95
N LEU A 697 19.31 31.28 -4.95
CA LEU A 697 20.10 32.33 -4.32
C LEU A 697 20.92 31.75 -3.16
N VAL A 698 22.23 31.66 -3.35
CA VAL A 698 23.18 31.09 -2.38
C VAL A 698 24.42 31.98 -2.26
N THR A 699 25.23 31.79 -1.22
CA THR A 699 26.56 32.43 -1.12
C THR A 699 27.70 31.52 -1.56
N SER A 700 27.48 30.19 -1.55
CA SER A 700 28.45 29.19 -1.99
C SER A 700 27.90 28.50 -3.23
N HIS A 701 28.56 28.74 -4.36
CA HIS A 701 28.06 28.40 -5.68
C HIS A 701 28.79 27.18 -6.23
N SER A 702 28.05 26.34 -6.96
CA SER A 702 28.61 25.16 -7.64
C SER A 702 27.82 24.80 -8.90
N ILE A 703 28.52 24.77 -10.03
CA ILE A 703 28.00 24.33 -11.32
C ILE A 703 28.94 23.26 -11.89
N ILE A 704 28.37 22.11 -12.28
CA ILE A 704 29.10 21.06 -12.98
C ILE A 704 28.99 21.34 -14.48
N LEU A 705 30.14 21.48 -15.14
CA LEU A 705 30.28 21.52 -16.58
C LEU A 705 30.50 20.09 -17.08
N THR A 706 29.78 19.70 -18.12
CA THR A 706 29.86 18.38 -18.76
C THR A 706 30.09 18.54 -20.27
N GLY A 707 30.47 17.44 -20.94
CA GLY A 707 30.72 17.45 -22.39
C GLY A 707 31.97 18.23 -22.81
N LEU A 708 32.98 18.27 -21.93
CA LEU A 708 34.24 18.97 -22.21
C LEU A 708 35.22 18.06 -22.98
N SER A 709 36.09 18.67 -23.78
CA SER A 709 37.17 17.96 -24.46
C SER A 709 38.33 17.67 -23.49
N PRO A 710 38.91 16.45 -23.48
CA PRO A 710 40.10 16.12 -22.70
C PRO A 710 41.32 16.99 -23.06
N ASN A 711 42.22 17.18 -22.09
CA ASN A 711 43.43 18.00 -22.23
C ASN A 711 43.23 19.40 -22.85
N THR A 712 42.02 19.95 -22.74
CA THR A 712 41.62 21.19 -23.40
C THR A 712 41.52 22.29 -22.36
N THR A 713 42.04 23.48 -22.72
CA THR A 713 41.93 24.66 -21.87
C THR A 713 40.59 25.32 -22.13
N TYR A 714 39.76 25.40 -21.09
CA TYR A 714 38.51 26.15 -21.09
C TYR A 714 38.69 27.46 -20.34
N TYR A 715 38.12 28.51 -20.92
CA TYR A 715 37.96 29.83 -20.32
C TYR A 715 36.55 29.90 -19.74
N TYR A 716 36.41 30.51 -18.58
CA TYR A 716 35.12 30.69 -17.94
C TYR A 716 35.06 31.98 -17.15
N GLN A 717 33.86 32.53 -17.03
CA GLN A 717 33.54 33.69 -16.23
C GLN A 717 32.27 33.39 -15.46
N VAL A 718 32.27 33.68 -14.16
CA VAL A 718 31.09 33.49 -13.33
C VAL A 718 30.34 34.80 -13.18
N TYR A 719 29.02 34.69 -13.13
CA TYR A 719 28.10 35.79 -12.91
C TYR A 719 27.19 35.41 -11.75
N SER A 720 26.91 36.41 -10.91
CA SER A 720 25.99 36.28 -9.78
C SER A 720 25.17 37.55 -9.67
N THR A 721 23.86 37.37 -9.62
CA THR A 721 22.87 38.44 -9.49
C THR A 721 22.19 38.32 -8.14
N ASP A 722 22.28 39.37 -7.33
CA ASP A 722 21.59 39.41 -6.05
C ASP A 722 20.06 39.52 -6.23
N GLU A 723 19.34 39.46 -5.11
CA GLU A 723 17.90 39.65 -5.07
C GLU A 723 17.47 41.08 -5.50
N ALA A 724 18.35 42.08 -5.35
CA ALA A 724 18.11 43.46 -5.76
C ALA A 724 18.27 43.68 -7.28
N GLY A 725 18.74 42.67 -8.02
CA GLY A 725 18.98 42.74 -9.46
C GLY A 725 20.34 43.32 -9.84
N ASN A 726 21.27 43.48 -8.89
CA ASN A 726 22.64 43.88 -9.17
C ASN A 726 23.46 42.65 -9.58
N THR A 727 24.09 42.69 -10.75
CA THR A 727 24.91 41.57 -11.26
C THR A 727 26.40 41.86 -11.10
N GLY A 728 27.08 41.02 -10.33
CA GLY A 728 28.53 40.94 -10.27
C GLY A 728 29.06 39.90 -11.25
N ASN A 729 30.29 40.08 -11.73
CA ASN A 729 30.99 39.06 -12.51
C ASN A 729 32.47 38.95 -12.11
N SER A 730 33.03 37.77 -12.29
CA SER A 730 34.47 37.58 -12.11
C SER A 730 35.24 38.13 -13.32
N GLY A 731 36.57 38.23 -13.22
CA GLY A 731 37.39 38.20 -14.43
C GLY A 731 37.32 36.83 -15.12
N ILE A 732 37.74 36.74 -16.39
CA ILE A 732 37.89 35.45 -17.06
C ILE A 732 38.96 34.63 -16.33
N LYS A 733 38.62 33.38 -16.04
CA LYS A 733 39.48 32.35 -15.46
C LYS A 733 39.64 31.23 -16.47
N THR A 734 40.60 30.36 -16.21
CA THR A 734 40.84 29.19 -17.04
C THR A 734 40.99 27.95 -16.19
N PHE A 735 40.59 26.82 -16.73
CA PHE A 735 41.04 25.51 -16.26
C PHE A 735 41.41 24.66 -17.47
N LYS A 736 42.22 23.65 -17.24
CA LYS A 736 42.55 22.66 -18.26
C LYS A 736 41.94 21.35 -17.81
N THR A 737 41.05 20.76 -18.60
CA THR A 737 40.59 19.39 -18.33
C THR A 737 41.79 18.48 -18.20
N THR A 738 41.68 17.47 -17.34
CA THR A 738 42.81 16.55 -17.18
C THR A 738 43.03 15.80 -18.47
N GLU A 739 44.29 15.43 -18.71
CA GLU A 739 44.58 14.39 -19.68
C GLU A 739 43.86 13.10 -19.27
N GLU A 740 43.43 12.34 -20.26
CA GLU A 740 43.04 10.96 -20.05
C GLU A 740 44.26 10.21 -19.49
N LYS A 741 44.21 9.88 -18.19
CA LYS A 741 45.34 9.27 -17.51
C LYS A 741 45.73 7.98 -18.22
N ASN A 742 47.04 7.79 -18.40
CA ASN A 742 47.61 6.55 -18.91
C ASN A 742 47.20 6.22 -20.35
N LEU A 743 46.76 7.23 -21.11
CA LEU A 743 46.58 7.16 -22.55
C LEU A 743 47.95 7.10 -23.25
N VAL A 744 48.12 6.11 -24.11
CA VAL A 744 49.37 5.75 -24.80
C VAL A 744 49.34 6.15 -26.27
N GLY A 745 48.16 6.09 -26.90
CA GLY A 745 47.93 6.55 -28.26
C GLY A 745 46.47 6.94 -28.42
N TYR A 746 46.22 8.05 -29.13
CA TYR A 746 44.87 8.47 -29.50
C TYR A 746 44.87 9.11 -30.89
N TRP A 747 44.35 8.38 -31.86
CA TRP A 747 44.19 8.86 -33.23
C TRP A 747 42.71 9.18 -33.47
N LYS A 748 42.39 10.49 -33.45
CA LYS A 748 41.04 11.02 -33.70
C LYS A 748 40.60 10.86 -35.15
N PHE A 749 41.56 10.84 -36.06
CA PHE A 749 41.34 10.93 -37.52
C PHE A 749 40.54 12.17 -37.99
N ASP A 750 40.58 13.24 -37.21
CA ASP A 750 39.92 14.52 -37.49
C ASP A 750 40.70 15.45 -38.44
N GLU A 751 41.89 15.07 -38.91
CA GLU A 751 42.70 15.93 -39.78
C GLU A 751 42.03 16.20 -41.14
N GLY A 752 41.20 15.25 -41.61
CA GLY A 752 40.42 15.34 -42.83
C GLY A 752 41.22 15.42 -44.15
N SER A 753 42.55 15.45 -44.09
CA SER A 753 43.44 15.47 -45.26
C SER A 753 44.91 15.17 -44.89
N GLY A 754 45.72 14.79 -45.87
CA GLY A 754 47.15 14.50 -45.68
C GLY A 754 47.47 13.00 -45.60
N SER A 755 48.70 12.67 -45.22
CA SER A 755 49.22 11.28 -45.17
C SER A 755 49.69 10.85 -43.77
N VAL A 756 49.31 11.59 -42.74
CA VAL A 756 49.70 11.37 -41.34
C VAL A 756 48.45 11.49 -40.48
N ALA A 757 48.23 10.51 -39.60
CA ALA A 757 47.26 10.58 -38.51
C ALA A 757 48.00 11.01 -37.23
N TYR A 758 47.63 12.13 -36.63
CA TYR A 758 48.34 12.63 -35.46
C TYR A 758 47.85 11.97 -34.17
N ASP A 759 48.80 11.65 -33.30
CA ASP A 759 48.55 11.15 -31.96
C ASP A 759 48.26 12.30 -31.00
N SER A 760 47.04 12.29 -30.44
CA SER A 760 46.54 13.24 -29.44
C SER A 760 46.83 12.83 -28.00
N SER A 761 47.47 11.68 -27.75
CA SER A 761 47.80 11.22 -26.40
C SER A 761 48.95 11.99 -25.74
N GLY A 762 49.71 12.76 -26.53
CA GLY A 762 50.91 13.45 -26.08
C GLY A 762 52.21 12.66 -26.21
N ASN A 763 52.16 11.39 -26.64
CA ASN A 763 53.35 10.56 -26.84
C ASN A 763 53.99 10.71 -28.23
N ASN A 764 53.36 11.44 -29.14
CA ASN A 764 53.79 11.64 -30.54
C ASN A 764 53.90 10.33 -31.33
N ASN A 765 53.06 9.35 -31.01
CA ASN A 765 52.93 8.08 -31.74
C ASN A 765 52.19 8.28 -33.07
N ASN A 766 52.56 9.29 -33.86
CA ASN A 766 51.87 9.63 -35.11
C ASN A 766 51.91 8.46 -36.11
N GLY A 767 50.78 8.21 -36.75
CA GLY A 767 50.62 7.15 -37.73
C GLY A 767 50.89 7.58 -39.16
N ALA A 768 51.71 6.85 -39.91
CA ALA A 768 51.85 7.03 -41.36
C ALA A 768 50.71 6.30 -42.09
N ILE A 769 49.95 7.02 -42.91
CA ILE A 769 48.81 6.46 -43.64
C ILE A 769 49.28 5.83 -44.94
N HIS A 770 48.96 4.55 -45.13
CA HIS A 770 49.27 3.78 -46.33
C HIS A 770 47.97 3.35 -47.02
N GLY A 771 47.59 4.11 -48.04
CA GLY A 771 46.46 3.81 -48.93
C GLY A 771 45.08 4.28 -48.42
N ALA A 772 44.83 4.19 -47.10
CA ALA A 772 43.55 4.64 -46.51
C ALA A 772 43.23 6.11 -46.83
N THR A 773 41.94 6.39 -47.00
CA THR A 773 41.46 7.72 -47.44
C THR A 773 40.58 8.38 -46.39
N TRP A 774 40.62 9.71 -46.32
CA TRP A 774 39.80 10.49 -45.39
C TRP A 774 38.32 10.46 -45.80
N THR A 775 37.45 10.23 -44.83
CA THR A 775 36.00 10.21 -44.99
C THR A 775 35.32 10.87 -43.78
N THR A 776 34.00 10.94 -43.79
CA THR A 776 33.23 11.39 -42.62
C THR A 776 33.27 10.32 -41.53
N GLY A 777 33.66 10.72 -40.32
CA GLY A 777 33.78 9.84 -39.17
C GLY A 777 32.50 9.74 -38.35
N ARG A 778 32.61 8.98 -37.27
CA ARG A 778 31.65 8.92 -36.18
C ARG A 778 31.65 10.22 -35.40
N LEU A 779 32.84 10.73 -35.08
CA LEU A 779 33.08 12.06 -34.55
C LEU A 779 33.98 12.79 -35.55
N GLY A 780 33.48 13.86 -36.17
CA GLY A 780 34.24 14.62 -37.16
C GLY A 780 34.64 13.84 -38.41
N SER A 781 35.94 13.62 -38.64
CA SER A 781 36.47 12.88 -39.80
C SER A 781 37.04 11.51 -39.39
N ALA A 782 37.17 10.59 -40.34
CA ALA A 782 37.73 9.24 -40.10
C ALA A 782 38.58 8.74 -41.29
N LEU A 783 39.16 7.55 -41.16
CA LEU A 783 39.86 6.87 -42.24
C LEU A 783 39.07 5.66 -42.76
N GLN A 784 38.92 5.58 -44.08
CA GLN A 784 38.34 4.47 -44.82
C GLN A 784 39.46 3.57 -45.37
N PHE A 785 39.33 2.27 -45.11
CA PHE A 785 40.27 1.21 -45.47
C PHE A 785 39.62 0.27 -46.49
N ASP A 786 40.35 -0.08 -47.55
CA ASP A 786 39.86 -0.88 -48.69
C ASP A 786 40.21 -2.37 -48.66
N GLY A 787 40.68 -2.88 -47.51
CA GLY A 787 41.16 -4.26 -47.39
C GLY A 787 42.59 -4.48 -47.87
N THR A 788 43.34 -3.41 -48.19
CA THR A 788 44.81 -3.44 -48.37
C THR A 788 45.55 -2.32 -47.63
N ASP A 789 44.78 -1.42 -47.02
CA ASP A 789 45.24 -0.19 -46.39
C ASP A 789 45.60 -0.37 -44.92
N TYR A 790 46.42 0.53 -44.39
CA TYR A 790 46.75 0.55 -42.96
C TYR A 790 47.35 1.87 -42.50
N VAL A 791 47.42 2.05 -41.18
CA VAL A 791 48.20 3.11 -40.53
C VAL A 791 49.33 2.46 -39.73
N ASP A 792 50.57 2.87 -40.03
CA ASP A 792 51.77 2.46 -39.28
C ASP A 792 52.05 3.46 -38.16
N CYS A 793 51.73 3.08 -36.93
CA CYS A 793 51.92 3.91 -35.73
C CYS A 793 53.33 3.79 -35.14
N GLY A 794 54.19 2.98 -35.77
CA GLY A 794 55.56 2.77 -35.34
C GLY A 794 55.72 1.83 -34.13
N SER A 795 56.95 1.74 -33.64
CA SER A 795 57.37 0.82 -32.57
C SER A 795 57.98 1.56 -31.38
N ASP A 796 57.47 2.74 -31.05
CA ASP A 796 57.96 3.50 -29.90
C ASP A 796 57.83 2.70 -28.60
N SER A 797 58.73 2.96 -27.65
CA SER A 797 58.73 2.30 -26.35
C SER A 797 57.46 2.55 -25.53
N SER A 798 56.79 3.70 -25.71
CA SER A 798 55.51 4.02 -25.06
C SER A 798 54.40 3.07 -25.47
N LEU A 799 54.39 2.62 -26.74
CA LEU A 799 53.48 1.60 -27.23
C LEU A 799 53.82 0.22 -26.61
N ASN A 800 55.05 -0.01 -26.11
CA ASN A 800 55.49 -1.20 -25.34
C ASN A 800 54.96 -1.30 -23.91
N ILE A 801 53.64 -1.36 -23.81
CA ILE A 801 52.93 -1.66 -22.56
C ILE A 801 53.30 -3.08 -22.14
N SER A 802 54.25 -3.22 -21.22
CA SER A 802 54.77 -4.49 -20.72
C SER A 802 54.96 -4.44 -19.21
N GLY A 803 54.75 -5.56 -18.52
CA GLY A 803 54.78 -5.62 -17.06
C GLY A 803 53.64 -4.89 -16.35
N SER A 804 52.68 -4.32 -17.08
CA SER A 804 51.43 -3.77 -16.55
C SER A 804 50.45 -4.89 -16.20
N ASN A 805 49.59 -4.63 -15.21
CA ASN A 805 48.43 -5.45 -14.88
C ASN A 805 47.15 -4.85 -15.48
N GLY A 806 47.23 -3.94 -16.45
CA GLY A 806 46.03 -3.57 -17.19
C GLY A 806 46.28 -2.86 -18.50
N ILE A 807 45.30 -2.94 -19.39
CA ILE A 807 45.34 -2.36 -20.73
C ILE A 807 43.93 -2.20 -21.30
N THR A 808 43.76 -1.21 -22.19
CA THR A 808 42.55 -1.03 -22.98
C THR A 808 42.90 -0.68 -24.41
N TYR A 809 42.28 -1.37 -25.38
CA TYR A 809 42.20 -0.96 -26.78
C TYR A 809 40.75 -0.57 -27.09
N GLU A 810 40.55 0.58 -27.72
CA GLU A 810 39.24 1.18 -28.00
C GLU A 810 39.23 1.76 -29.41
N ALA A 811 38.14 1.56 -30.15
CA ALA A 811 37.92 2.20 -31.44
C ALA A 811 36.43 2.28 -31.77
N TRP A 812 36.04 3.26 -32.57
CA TRP A 812 34.81 3.21 -33.34
C TRP A 812 35.10 2.56 -34.70
N ILE A 813 34.27 1.61 -35.12
CA ILE A 813 34.41 0.95 -36.42
C ILE A 813 33.11 0.91 -37.21
N TYR A 814 33.21 0.93 -38.54
CA TYR A 814 32.13 0.74 -39.50
C TYR A 814 32.58 -0.34 -40.51
N PRO A 815 32.41 -1.64 -40.19
CA PRO A 815 32.93 -2.73 -41.02
C PRO A 815 32.12 -2.87 -42.31
N HIS A 816 32.77 -2.89 -43.48
CA HIS A 816 32.11 -3.16 -44.77
C HIS A 816 32.11 -4.66 -45.10
N GLU A 817 33.07 -5.40 -44.56
CA GLU A 817 33.09 -6.86 -44.51
C GLU A 817 33.63 -7.35 -43.16
N TRP A 818 33.31 -8.60 -42.82
CA TRP A 818 33.77 -9.21 -41.57
C TRP A 818 35.17 -9.85 -41.70
N GLY A 819 35.72 -9.94 -42.93
CA GLY A 819 37.06 -10.45 -43.23
C GLY A 819 37.36 -11.88 -42.72
N ASN A 820 38.51 -12.44 -43.10
CA ASN A 820 39.20 -13.42 -42.24
C ASN A 820 40.35 -12.63 -41.59
N ASP A 821 40.37 -12.52 -40.25
CA ASP A 821 41.39 -11.79 -39.49
C ASP A 821 41.45 -10.26 -39.73
N GLY A 822 40.29 -9.60 -39.83
CA GLY A 822 40.15 -8.14 -40.00
C GLY A 822 40.67 -7.35 -38.80
N THR A 823 41.89 -6.83 -38.88
CA THR A 823 42.58 -6.19 -37.75
C THR A 823 42.12 -4.74 -37.53
N ILE A 824 41.54 -4.43 -36.35
CA ILE A 824 41.20 -3.05 -35.97
C ILE A 824 42.46 -2.34 -35.49
N VAL A 825 43.08 -2.86 -34.42
CA VAL A 825 44.37 -2.39 -33.92
C VAL A 825 45.17 -3.57 -33.37
N ARG A 826 46.44 -3.69 -33.77
CA ARG A 826 47.27 -4.84 -33.43
C ARG A 826 48.71 -4.47 -33.19
N ARG A 827 49.35 -5.29 -32.38
CA ARG A 827 50.79 -5.34 -32.24
C ARG A 827 51.32 -6.76 -32.22
N GLY A 828 52.32 -7.05 -33.05
CA GLY A 828 52.90 -8.39 -33.09
C GLY A 828 51.86 -9.45 -33.48
N TYR A 829 51.94 -10.64 -32.89
CA TYR A 829 51.10 -11.78 -33.29
C TYR A 829 49.97 -12.16 -32.31
N ASN A 830 50.07 -11.76 -31.04
CA ASN A 830 49.22 -12.30 -29.95
C ASN A 830 48.50 -11.19 -29.17
N THR A 831 48.32 -10.01 -29.77
CA THR A 831 48.03 -8.77 -29.04
C THR A 831 47.28 -7.81 -29.95
N ASP A 832 45.95 -7.84 -29.86
CA ASP A 832 45.07 -7.17 -30.81
C ASP A 832 43.66 -6.94 -30.26
N LEU A 833 43.00 -5.98 -30.90
CA LEU A 833 41.57 -5.91 -31.05
C LEU A 833 41.27 -6.16 -32.53
N ASP A 834 40.56 -7.24 -32.84
CA ASP A 834 40.37 -7.70 -34.21
C ASP A 834 38.97 -8.30 -34.45
N ILE A 835 38.74 -8.65 -35.71
CA ILE A 835 37.55 -9.33 -36.19
C ILE A 835 37.99 -10.65 -36.82
N ASN A 836 37.84 -11.75 -36.07
CA ASN A 836 38.17 -13.10 -36.51
C ASN A 836 37.09 -14.10 -36.08
N ASN A 837 36.13 -14.39 -36.98
CA ASN A 837 34.93 -15.18 -36.65
C ASN A 837 34.11 -14.61 -35.47
N GLY A 838 34.40 -13.38 -35.05
CA GLY A 838 33.94 -12.72 -33.83
C GLY A 838 34.74 -11.44 -33.60
N VAL A 839 34.17 -10.47 -32.89
CA VAL A 839 34.96 -9.39 -32.31
C VAL A 839 35.80 -10.01 -31.20
N GLU A 840 37.11 -9.91 -31.32
CA GLU A 840 38.07 -10.59 -30.46
C GLU A 840 39.07 -9.58 -29.88
N PHE A 841 39.34 -9.75 -28.59
CA PHE A 841 40.39 -9.03 -27.89
C PHE A 841 41.38 -10.06 -27.34
N ARG A 842 42.63 -10.02 -27.83
CA ARG A 842 43.71 -10.91 -27.39
C ARG A 842 44.86 -10.17 -26.77
N TRP A 843 45.49 -10.83 -25.83
CA TRP A 843 46.66 -10.30 -25.18
C TRP A 843 47.68 -11.37 -24.79
N HIS A 844 48.98 -11.05 -24.93
CA HIS A 844 50.07 -11.97 -24.59
C HIS A 844 50.48 -11.82 -23.13
N LEU A 845 50.08 -12.78 -22.29
CA LEU A 845 50.26 -12.78 -20.82
C LEU A 845 51.27 -13.85 -20.34
N GLY A 846 52.21 -14.26 -21.20
CA GLY A 846 53.03 -15.48 -21.04
C GLY A 846 52.42 -16.73 -21.68
N GLY A 847 51.14 -16.64 -22.03
CA GLY A 847 50.38 -17.39 -23.03
C GLY A 847 49.37 -16.43 -23.70
N VAL A 848 48.56 -16.87 -24.65
CA VAL A 848 47.55 -15.99 -25.28
C VAL A 848 46.27 -16.03 -24.46
N GLY A 849 45.90 -14.90 -23.85
CA GLY A 849 44.57 -14.67 -23.29
C GLY A 849 43.66 -14.12 -24.38
N THR A 850 42.41 -14.58 -24.42
CA THR A 850 41.45 -14.25 -25.47
C THR A 850 40.06 -14.10 -24.88
N VAL A 851 39.33 -13.06 -25.29
CA VAL A 851 37.89 -12.94 -25.12
C VAL A 851 37.27 -12.61 -26.48
N THR A 852 36.24 -13.35 -26.87
CA THR A 852 35.66 -13.28 -28.21
C THR A 852 34.14 -13.31 -28.14
N LYS A 853 33.49 -12.48 -28.96
CA LYS A 853 32.05 -12.46 -29.17
C LYS A 853 31.75 -12.67 -30.66
N PRO A 854 30.97 -13.69 -31.07
CA PRO A 854 30.66 -13.93 -32.49
C PRO A 854 30.03 -12.71 -33.18
N VAL A 855 30.41 -12.45 -34.44
CA VAL A 855 29.85 -11.34 -35.24
C VAL A 855 28.45 -11.62 -35.79
N SER A 856 27.92 -12.84 -35.60
CA SER A 856 26.56 -13.20 -36.04
C SER A 856 25.46 -12.31 -35.45
N ASP A 857 25.77 -11.62 -34.35
CA ASP A 857 24.85 -10.74 -33.64
C ASP A 857 24.93 -9.28 -34.17
N TYR A 858 25.84 -8.98 -35.11
CA TYR A 858 26.14 -7.63 -35.60
C TYR A 858 26.03 -7.53 -37.13
N SER A 859 25.73 -6.33 -37.64
CA SER A 859 25.49 -6.07 -39.07
C SER A 859 26.65 -5.30 -39.70
N LEU A 860 26.97 -5.61 -40.95
CA LEU A 860 27.89 -4.79 -41.75
C LEU A 860 27.31 -3.40 -41.98
N ASN A 861 28.18 -2.44 -42.27
CA ASN A 861 27.84 -1.05 -42.57
C ASN A 861 27.08 -0.37 -41.40
N THR A 862 27.52 -0.62 -40.17
CA THR A 862 26.96 -0.03 -38.94
C THR A 862 28.10 0.41 -38.02
N TRP A 863 27.96 1.56 -37.37
CA TRP A 863 28.96 2.03 -36.39
C TRP A 863 28.88 1.22 -35.10
N TYR A 864 30.03 0.76 -34.62
CA TYR A 864 30.19 0.09 -33.32
C TYR A 864 31.33 0.72 -32.54
N HIS A 865 31.08 1.00 -31.27
CA HIS A 865 32.14 1.33 -30.32
C HIS A 865 32.63 0.04 -29.69
N ILE A 866 33.88 -0.34 -29.95
CA ILE A 866 34.45 -1.61 -29.50
C ILE A 866 35.58 -1.33 -28.53
N VAL A 867 35.49 -1.92 -27.34
CA VAL A 867 36.50 -1.75 -26.29
C VAL A 867 36.89 -3.08 -25.69
N GLY A 868 38.17 -3.45 -25.78
CA GLY A 868 38.74 -4.57 -25.06
C GLY A 868 39.55 -4.08 -23.86
N THR A 869 39.23 -4.56 -22.65
CA THR A 869 39.97 -4.22 -21.43
C THR A 869 40.54 -5.46 -20.74
N TYR A 870 41.67 -5.30 -20.07
CA TYR A 870 42.23 -6.29 -19.15
C TYR A 870 42.66 -5.60 -17.85
N ASP A 871 42.27 -6.13 -16.70
CA ASP A 871 42.52 -5.54 -15.37
C ASP A 871 43.53 -6.30 -14.50
N GLY A 872 44.20 -7.32 -15.08
CA GLY A 872 45.15 -8.17 -14.37
C GLY A 872 44.55 -9.49 -13.89
N SER A 873 43.22 -9.59 -13.91
CA SER A 873 42.45 -10.78 -13.51
C SER A 873 41.42 -11.21 -14.55
N THR A 874 40.87 -10.26 -15.30
CA THR A 874 39.73 -10.46 -16.19
C THR A 874 39.94 -9.67 -17.48
N MET A 875 39.70 -10.32 -18.61
CA MET A 875 39.55 -9.66 -19.90
C MET A 875 38.07 -9.43 -20.16
N ASN A 876 37.70 -8.22 -20.56
CA ASN A 876 36.34 -7.83 -20.91
C ASN A 876 36.31 -7.28 -22.32
N LEU A 877 35.22 -7.57 -23.03
CA LEU A 877 34.89 -6.98 -24.32
C LEU A 877 33.57 -6.22 -24.19
N TYR A 878 33.60 -4.96 -24.58
CA TYR A 878 32.44 -4.08 -24.62
C TYR A 878 32.10 -3.72 -26.05
N ILE A 879 30.81 -3.70 -26.36
CA ILE A 879 30.30 -3.18 -27.63
C ILE A 879 29.20 -2.17 -27.29
N ASN A 880 29.31 -0.95 -27.80
CA ASN A 880 28.37 0.15 -27.57
C ASN A 880 28.14 0.46 -26.08
N GLY A 881 29.21 0.43 -25.27
CA GLY A 881 29.14 0.68 -23.83
C GLY A 881 28.72 -0.53 -22.97
N GLU A 882 28.15 -1.59 -23.57
CA GLU A 882 27.71 -2.80 -22.86
C GLU A 882 28.82 -3.86 -22.80
N ASN A 883 29.02 -4.51 -21.65
CA ASN A 883 29.95 -5.65 -21.53
C ASN A 883 29.32 -6.90 -22.16
N VAL A 884 29.80 -7.29 -23.34
CA VAL A 884 29.23 -8.40 -24.13
C VAL A 884 29.92 -9.74 -23.92
N ALA A 885 31.12 -9.74 -23.34
CA ALA A 885 31.86 -10.96 -22.98
C ALA A 885 32.94 -10.68 -21.93
N SER A 886 33.14 -11.65 -21.03
CA SER A 886 34.22 -11.66 -20.05
C SER A 886 34.92 -13.02 -20.01
N ALA A 887 36.23 -13.02 -19.83
CA ALA A 887 37.02 -14.23 -19.62
C ALA A 887 38.05 -14.03 -18.51
N PRO A 888 38.21 -15.01 -17.59
CA PRO A 888 39.27 -14.94 -16.59
C PRO A 888 40.64 -15.07 -17.28
N ALA A 889 41.57 -14.19 -16.94
CA ALA A 889 42.93 -14.20 -17.48
C ALA A 889 43.92 -13.76 -16.40
N THR A 890 45.02 -14.51 -16.24
CA THR A 890 46.03 -14.20 -15.21
C THR A 890 47.41 -14.15 -15.84
N GLY A 891 48.24 -13.23 -15.37
CA GLY A 891 49.59 -13.03 -15.89
C GLY A 891 49.92 -11.54 -16.08
N THR A 892 51.18 -11.25 -16.37
CA THR A 892 51.59 -9.90 -16.73
C THR A 892 51.70 -9.78 -18.24
N ILE A 893 51.41 -8.59 -18.76
CA ILE A 893 51.60 -8.29 -20.17
C ILE A 893 53.07 -8.54 -20.58
N SER A 894 53.26 -9.40 -21.58
CA SER A 894 54.57 -9.74 -22.15
C SER A 894 55.08 -8.61 -23.05
N PRO A 895 56.39 -8.35 -23.05
CA PRO A 895 56.98 -7.36 -23.96
C PRO A 895 56.90 -7.82 -25.41
N GLU A 896 56.61 -6.88 -26.31
CA GLU A 896 56.56 -7.07 -27.77
C GLU A 896 57.14 -5.82 -28.41
N ASP A 897 58.16 -5.93 -29.26
CA ASP A 897 58.83 -4.77 -29.88
C ASP A 897 58.35 -4.52 -31.33
N SER A 898 57.42 -5.32 -31.81
CA SER A 898 56.74 -5.09 -33.09
C SER A 898 56.02 -3.73 -33.15
N PRO A 899 55.94 -3.10 -34.33
CA PRO A 899 55.12 -1.91 -34.54
C PRO A 899 53.63 -2.14 -34.23
N VAL A 900 52.93 -1.05 -33.88
CA VAL A 900 51.47 -1.02 -33.80
C VAL A 900 50.92 -0.63 -35.17
N TYR A 901 49.95 -1.40 -35.64
CA TYR A 901 49.21 -1.11 -36.85
C TYR A 901 47.72 -0.94 -36.55
N ILE A 902 47.10 0.02 -37.24
CA ILE A 902 45.65 0.13 -37.35
C ILE A 902 45.28 -0.34 -38.75
N GLY A 903 44.34 -1.28 -38.85
CA GLY A 903 43.86 -1.81 -40.12
C GLY A 903 44.65 -2.98 -40.73
N ARG A 904 45.74 -3.49 -40.11
CA ARG A 904 46.47 -4.67 -40.65
C ARG A 904 47.16 -5.60 -39.64
N GLU A 905 47.33 -6.84 -40.07
CA GLU A 905 48.23 -7.85 -39.49
C GLU A 905 49.66 -7.72 -40.07
N PRO A 906 50.74 -7.80 -39.26
CA PRO A 906 52.12 -7.58 -39.73
C PRO A 906 52.70 -8.62 -40.71
N LYS A 907 52.13 -9.83 -40.82
CA LYS A 907 52.74 -11.02 -41.47
C LYS A 907 51.84 -11.72 -42.50
N SER A 908 50.52 -11.71 -42.38
CA SER A 908 49.59 -12.51 -43.19
C SER A 908 48.78 -11.75 -44.26
N PHE A 909 48.98 -10.45 -44.43
CA PHE A 909 48.18 -9.60 -45.36
C PHE A 909 46.68 -9.59 -45.00
N ASP A 910 46.33 -9.79 -43.74
CA ASP A 910 44.96 -9.64 -43.28
C ASP A 910 44.71 -8.17 -42.93
N TYR A 911 43.70 -7.58 -43.55
CA TYR A 911 43.41 -6.15 -43.50
C TYR A 911 41.97 -5.92 -43.07
N PHE A 912 41.72 -4.77 -42.45
CA PHE A 912 40.36 -4.29 -42.21
C PHE A 912 39.81 -3.61 -43.47
N GLU A 913 38.57 -3.90 -43.81
CA GLU A 913 37.83 -3.19 -44.85
C GLU A 913 36.57 -2.55 -44.22
N GLY A 914 36.55 -1.23 -44.21
CA GLY A 914 35.58 -0.44 -43.44
C GLY A 914 36.09 0.96 -43.11
N ILE A 915 35.46 1.61 -42.15
CA ILE A 915 35.89 2.91 -41.60
C ILE A 915 36.30 2.69 -40.15
N ILE A 916 37.42 3.28 -39.73
CA ILE A 916 37.85 3.29 -38.32
C ILE A 916 37.96 4.74 -37.86
N ASP A 917 37.50 4.99 -36.65
CA ASP A 917 37.50 6.31 -36.01
C ASP A 917 37.91 6.21 -34.53
N GLU A 918 38.42 7.31 -33.97
CA GLU A 918 38.58 7.51 -32.52
C GLU A 918 39.39 6.39 -31.80
N VAL A 919 40.49 5.92 -32.41
CA VAL A 919 41.30 4.80 -31.90
C VAL A 919 42.10 5.24 -30.69
N ARG A 920 41.94 4.54 -29.56
CA ARG A 920 42.64 4.79 -28.30
C ARG A 920 43.32 3.54 -27.75
N ILE A 921 44.47 3.76 -27.11
CA ILE A 921 45.20 2.75 -26.37
C ILE A 921 45.53 3.31 -24.98
N TYR A 922 45.22 2.54 -23.93
CA TYR A 922 45.55 2.87 -22.54
C TYR A 922 46.44 1.79 -21.92
N ASN A 923 47.39 2.16 -21.06
CA ASN A 923 48.16 1.21 -20.25
C ASN A 923 47.47 0.80 -18.93
N ARG A 924 46.13 0.90 -18.89
CA ARG A 924 45.24 0.49 -17.80
C ARG A 924 43.92 -0.04 -18.35
N ALA A 925 43.16 -0.78 -17.55
CA ALA A 925 41.74 -1.01 -17.81
C ALA A 925 40.95 0.30 -17.63
N LEU A 926 40.04 0.60 -18.56
CA LEU A 926 38.94 1.53 -18.34
C LEU A 926 37.87 0.87 -17.47
N SER A 927 37.18 1.64 -16.61
CA SER A 927 35.99 1.15 -15.91
C SER A 927 34.78 1.08 -16.86
N ALA A 928 33.74 0.34 -16.49
CA ALA A 928 32.52 0.27 -17.29
C ALA A 928 31.86 1.65 -17.47
N GLU A 929 31.94 2.52 -16.47
CA GLU A 929 31.42 3.88 -16.51
C GLU A 929 32.25 4.78 -17.45
N GLU A 930 33.57 4.62 -17.48
CA GLU A 930 34.43 5.34 -18.44
C GLU A 930 34.15 4.89 -19.88
N VAL A 931 33.99 3.57 -20.09
CA VAL A 931 33.63 3.01 -21.40
C VAL A 931 32.27 3.51 -21.87
N LEU A 932 31.28 3.52 -20.97
CA LEU A 932 29.94 4.04 -21.26
C LEU A 932 29.95 5.55 -21.52
N ALA A 933 30.76 6.31 -20.78
CA ALA A 933 30.93 7.74 -21.02
C ALA A 933 31.56 8.03 -22.39
N HIS A 934 32.56 7.25 -22.82
CA HIS A 934 33.15 7.41 -24.16
C HIS A 934 32.17 7.03 -25.27
N TYR A 935 31.37 5.98 -25.06
CA TYR A 935 30.27 5.62 -25.96
C TYR A 935 29.27 6.78 -26.12
N HIS A 936 28.80 7.36 -25.01
CA HIS A 936 27.84 8.47 -25.03
C HIS A 936 28.43 9.77 -25.56
N ALA A 937 29.70 10.06 -25.29
CA ALA A 937 30.39 11.21 -25.89
C ALA A 937 30.41 11.13 -27.43
N GLY A 938 30.44 9.90 -27.97
CA GLY A 938 30.29 9.59 -29.38
C GLY A 938 28.86 9.42 -29.88
N ALA A 939 27.84 9.56 -29.03
CA ALA A 939 26.45 9.28 -29.36
C ALA A 939 25.49 10.26 -28.66
N THR A 940 25.45 11.54 -29.09
CA THR A 940 24.50 12.54 -28.56
C THR A 940 23.57 13.07 -29.65
N GLY A 941 22.34 13.44 -29.32
CA GLY A 941 21.36 14.09 -30.20
C GLY A 941 20.86 15.41 -29.62
N THR A 942 20.03 16.13 -30.38
CA THR A 942 19.35 17.35 -29.93
C THR A 942 17.86 17.10 -29.86
N LEU A 943 17.23 17.40 -28.73
CA LEU A 943 15.77 17.41 -28.62
C LEU A 943 15.26 18.83 -28.83
N THR A 944 14.38 19.03 -29.81
CA THR A 944 13.70 20.32 -30.03
C THR A 944 12.20 20.10 -30.11
N GLY A 945 11.44 21.18 -30.00
CA GLY A 945 10.01 21.07 -30.25
C GLY A 945 9.25 22.34 -29.94
N LYS A 946 7.95 22.26 -30.18
CA LYS A 946 6.96 23.28 -29.80
C LYS A 946 5.95 22.71 -28.82
N VAL A 947 5.56 23.51 -27.84
CA VAL A 947 4.36 23.27 -27.03
C VAL A 947 3.26 24.20 -27.50
N THR A 948 2.12 23.62 -27.87
CA THR A 948 0.95 24.35 -28.36
C THR A 948 -0.31 23.92 -27.63
N ASP A 949 -1.28 24.81 -27.57
CA ASP A 949 -2.63 24.53 -27.12
C ASP A 949 -3.31 23.61 -28.15
N LYS A 950 -3.78 22.45 -27.72
CA LYS A 950 -4.32 21.39 -28.59
C LYS A 950 -5.52 21.88 -29.42
N ASP A 951 -6.33 22.76 -28.86
CA ASP A 951 -7.61 23.18 -29.45
C ASP A 951 -7.45 24.39 -30.37
N THR A 952 -6.59 25.34 -29.97
CA THR A 952 -6.40 26.61 -30.70
C THR A 952 -5.17 26.59 -31.61
N GLY A 953 -4.23 25.66 -31.40
CA GLY A 953 -2.92 25.64 -32.05
C GLY A 953 -2.01 26.80 -31.65
N ALA A 954 -2.42 27.60 -30.65
CA ALA A 954 -1.64 28.73 -30.18
C ALA A 954 -0.38 28.24 -29.44
N PRO A 955 0.78 28.90 -29.60
CA PRO A 955 1.97 28.57 -28.84
C PRO A 955 1.75 28.81 -27.35
N ILE A 956 2.24 27.89 -26.52
CA ILE A 956 2.21 28.02 -25.06
C ILE A 956 3.61 28.47 -24.60
N GLU A 957 3.69 29.69 -24.08
CA GLU A 957 4.90 30.27 -23.49
C GLU A 957 5.06 29.82 -22.02
N GLY A 958 6.29 29.52 -21.61
CA GLY A 958 6.62 29.16 -20.23
C GLY A 958 6.33 27.70 -19.84
N ALA A 959 5.93 26.84 -20.78
CA ALA A 959 5.78 25.41 -20.53
C ALA A 959 7.14 24.80 -20.20
N VAL A 960 7.18 23.94 -19.18
CA VAL A 960 8.41 23.29 -18.71
C VAL A 960 8.53 21.91 -19.35
N ILE A 961 9.67 21.65 -20.01
CA ILE A 961 9.99 20.37 -20.64
C ILE A 961 11.09 19.70 -19.83
N LYS A 962 10.88 18.44 -19.45
CA LYS A 962 11.82 17.64 -18.66
C LYS A 962 12.17 16.36 -19.40
N ALA A 963 13.46 16.06 -19.48
CA ALA A 963 14.03 14.79 -19.93
C ALA A 963 15.09 14.37 -18.90
N ASP A 964 14.69 13.57 -17.92
CA ASP A 964 15.46 13.27 -16.70
C ASP A 964 15.95 14.53 -15.96
N SER A 965 17.28 14.69 -15.82
CA SER A 965 17.93 15.85 -15.19
C SER A 965 18.09 17.05 -16.15
N TYR A 966 17.77 16.88 -17.43
CA TYR A 966 17.81 17.94 -18.44
C TYR A 966 16.45 18.63 -18.52
N SER A 967 16.45 19.95 -18.67
CA SER A 967 15.21 20.71 -18.81
C SER A 967 15.36 21.90 -19.74
N ALA A 968 14.23 22.32 -20.31
CA ALA A 968 14.10 23.57 -21.05
C ALA A 968 12.72 24.20 -20.76
N THR A 969 12.59 25.49 -21.04
CA THR A 969 11.30 26.20 -21.00
C THR A 969 10.97 26.74 -22.39
N THR A 970 9.70 26.77 -22.74
CA THR A 970 9.28 27.31 -24.03
C THR A 970 9.35 28.83 -24.08
N ASN A 971 9.78 29.37 -25.22
CA ASN A 971 9.72 30.80 -25.49
C ASN A 971 8.30 31.26 -25.89
N SER A 972 8.12 32.56 -26.18
CA SER A 972 6.84 33.14 -26.63
C SER A 972 6.26 32.57 -27.94
N SER A 973 7.07 31.85 -28.71
CA SER A 973 6.65 31.12 -29.92
C SER A 973 6.38 29.63 -29.65
N GLY A 974 6.43 29.22 -28.37
CA GLY A 974 6.22 27.86 -27.90
C GLY A 974 7.42 26.94 -28.10
N ASP A 975 8.56 27.44 -28.60
CA ASP A 975 9.72 26.60 -28.95
C ASP A 975 10.61 26.30 -27.74
N TYR A 976 11.15 25.07 -27.69
CA TYR A 976 12.18 24.64 -26.75
C TYR A 976 13.33 23.87 -27.45
N THR A 977 14.50 23.81 -26.80
CA THR A 977 15.67 23.04 -27.27
C THR A 977 16.49 22.53 -26.08
N ILE A 978 16.80 21.24 -26.09
CA ILE A 978 17.74 20.56 -25.19
C ILE A 978 18.84 19.95 -26.07
N SER A 979 20.05 20.51 -26.01
CA SER A 979 21.20 20.09 -26.82
C SER A 979 22.10 19.10 -26.08
N ASN A 980 22.89 18.33 -26.84
CA ASN A 980 23.87 17.35 -26.33
C ASN A 980 23.24 16.31 -25.39
N LEU A 981 22.00 15.92 -25.70
CA LEU A 981 21.29 14.91 -24.95
C LEU A 981 21.86 13.53 -25.37
N PRO A 982 22.33 12.67 -24.45
CA PRO A 982 22.83 11.34 -24.82
C PRO A 982 21.83 10.58 -25.69
N ALA A 983 22.30 9.78 -26.64
CA ALA A 983 21.43 8.92 -27.43
C ALA A 983 20.86 7.82 -26.54
N GLY A 984 19.56 7.60 -26.64
CA GLY A 984 18.82 6.74 -25.74
C GLY A 984 17.35 7.10 -25.70
N ASP A 985 16.56 6.27 -25.05
CA ASP A 985 15.13 6.50 -24.90
C ASP A 985 14.88 7.37 -23.67
N TYR A 986 14.14 8.46 -23.87
CA TYR A 986 13.75 9.40 -22.82
C TYR A 986 12.24 9.42 -22.72
N THR A 987 11.71 9.37 -21.50
CA THR A 987 10.36 9.86 -21.24
C THR A 987 10.43 11.36 -21.04
N VAL A 988 9.87 12.11 -21.98
CA VAL A 988 9.87 13.57 -21.96
C VAL A 988 8.48 14.05 -21.56
N SER A 989 8.39 14.91 -20.53
CA SER A 989 7.13 15.54 -20.14
C SER A 989 7.10 17.03 -20.47
N ALA A 990 5.91 17.53 -20.80
CA ALA A 990 5.60 18.95 -20.92
C ALA A 990 4.43 19.31 -19.99
N GLU A 991 4.63 20.36 -19.19
CA GLU A 991 3.71 20.81 -18.16
C GLU A 991 3.46 22.32 -18.28
N GLN A 992 2.20 22.74 -18.14
CA GLN A 992 1.81 24.15 -18.02
C GLN A 992 0.55 24.27 -17.15
N GLU A 993 0.52 25.27 -16.28
CA GLU A 993 -0.65 25.57 -15.45
C GLU A 993 -1.90 25.88 -16.31
N GLY A 994 -3.04 25.26 -15.97
CA GLY A 994 -4.31 25.40 -16.71
C GLY A 994 -4.47 24.46 -17.92
N TYR A 995 -3.50 23.58 -18.14
CA TYR A 995 -3.49 22.56 -19.18
C TYR A 995 -3.26 21.18 -18.57
N SER A 996 -3.74 20.13 -19.22
CA SER A 996 -3.37 18.76 -18.87
C SER A 996 -1.93 18.50 -19.30
N SER A 997 -1.13 17.88 -18.43
CA SER A 997 0.25 17.50 -18.78
C SER A 997 0.25 16.47 -19.90
N SER A 998 1.34 16.43 -20.66
CA SER A 998 1.53 15.44 -21.71
C SER A 998 2.95 14.92 -21.63
N SER A 999 3.09 13.61 -21.74
CA SER A 999 4.39 12.94 -21.84
C SER A 999 4.45 12.14 -23.13
N ALA A 1000 5.66 11.96 -23.63
CA ALA A 1000 5.94 11.08 -24.74
C ALA A 1000 7.33 10.48 -24.58
N THR A 1001 7.46 9.19 -24.87
CA THR A 1001 8.76 8.55 -24.96
C THR A 1001 9.35 8.85 -26.33
N ILE A 1002 10.62 9.23 -26.36
CA ILE A 1002 11.33 9.53 -27.58
C ILE A 1002 12.73 8.95 -27.53
N SER A 1003 13.15 8.33 -28.63
CA SER A 1003 14.54 7.95 -28.83
C SER A 1003 15.30 9.18 -29.31
N ILE A 1004 16.25 9.64 -28.50
CA ILE A 1004 17.27 10.56 -28.97
C ILE A 1004 18.21 9.73 -29.83
N VAL A 1005 18.09 9.96 -31.14
CA VAL A 1005 18.99 9.38 -32.10
C VAL A 1005 20.18 10.32 -32.20
N GLU A 1006 21.35 9.74 -32.03
CA GLU A 1006 22.60 10.44 -32.19
C GLU A 1006 22.69 11.26 -33.48
N ASN A 1007 23.32 12.43 -33.38
CA ASN A 1007 23.58 13.39 -34.45
C ASN A 1007 22.32 13.83 -35.20
N GLN A 1008 21.14 13.49 -34.65
CA GLN A 1008 19.86 13.94 -35.15
C GLN A 1008 19.28 14.98 -34.22
N THR A 1009 18.58 15.92 -34.83
CA THR A 1009 17.61 16.73 -34.11
C THR A 1009 16.32 15.95 -34.06
N THR A 1010 16.04 15.35 -32.92
CA THR A 1010 14.73 14.76 -32.66
C THR A 1010 13.76 15.88 -32.32
N THR A 1011 12.68 15.99 -33.09
CA THR A 1011 11.61 16.96 -32.81
C THR A 1011 10.48 16.25 -32.08
N LEU A 1012 10.13 16.74 -30.89
CA LEU A 1012 8.97 16.29 -30.14
C LEU A 1012 8.08 17.50 -29.85
N ASN A 1013 6.92 17.57 -30.48
CA ASN A 1013 5.97 18.64 -30.20
C ASN A 1013 4.94 18.13 -29.19
N PHE A 1014 4.61 18.97 -28.23
CA PHE A 1014 3.51 18.70 -27.31
C PHE A 1014 2.30 19.55 -27.69
N GLN A 1015 1.13 18.92 -27.68
CA GLN A 1015 -0.14 19.61 -27.72
C GLN A 1015 -0.80 19.41 -26.37
N LEU A 1016 -0.81 20.46 -25.56
CA LEU A 1016 -1.46 20.40 -24.26
C LEU A 1016 -2.93 20.78 -24.43
N THR A 1017 -3.82 19.92 -23.96
CA THR A 1017 -5.24 20.23 -23.92
C THR A 1017 -5.44 21.28 -22.85
N LYS A 1018 -5.93 22.46 -23.24
CA LYS A 1018 -6.39 23.43 -22.26
C LYS A 1018 -7.52 22.77 -21.50
N ASN A 1019 -7.53 22.87 -20.19
CA ASN A 1019 -8.62 22.29 -19.43
C ASN A 1019 -9.90 23.10 -19.76
N GLN A 1020 -10.64 22.66 -20.78
CA GLN A 1020 -11.82 23.34 -21.30
C GLN A 1020 -13.08 22.86 -20.59
N THR A 1021 -13.89 23.84 -20.20
CA THR A 1021 -15.30 23.67 -19.86
C THR A 1021 -16.14 24.19 -21.05
N GLN A 1022 -16.53 23.34 -22.02
CA GLN A 1022 -17.72 23.52 -22.92
C GLN A 1022 -17.98 22.43 -24.02
N GLU A 1023 -19.03 21.62 -23.81
CA GLU A 1023 -20.17 21.18 -24.68
C GLU A 1023 -20.12 21.00 -26.24
N THR A 1024 -20.37 19.74 -26.66
CA THR A 1024 -20.92 19.18 -27.94
C THR A 1024 -20.01 19.05 -29.19
N SER A 1025 -19.97 17.95 -29.96
CA SER A 1025 -20.88 16.79 -30.10
C SER A 1025 -20.22 15.54 -30.74
N ASN A 1026 -19.89 14.53 -29.94
CA ASN A 1026 -20.09 13.12 -30.29
C ASN A 1026 -20.84 12.50 -29.10
N ILE A 1027 -22.04 12.99 -28.82
CA ILE A 1027 -22.86 12.50 -27.71
C ILE A 1027 -23.94 11.61 -28.29
N VAL A 1028 -24.03 10.40 -27.77
CA VAL A 1028 -25.10 9.45 -28.04
C VAL A 1028 -25.91 9.27 -26.76
N TYR A 1029 -27.22 9.39 -26.86
CA TYR A 1029 -28.12 9.19 -25.73
C TYR A 1029 -28.68 7.78 -25.72
N VAL A 1030 -28.60 7.11 -24.58
CA VAL A 1030 -29.23 5.81 -24.33
C VAL A 1030 -30.37 6.00 -23.33
N ALA A 1031 -31.59 5.55 -23.64
CA ALA A 1031 -32.75 5.77 -22.78
C ALA A 1031 -33.65 4.53 -22.69
N THR A 1032 -34.43 4.44 -21.60
CA THR A 1032 -35.44 3.38 -21.39
C THR A 1032 -36.86 3.83 -21.75
N ASP A 1033 -37.08 5.14 -21.96
CA ASP A 1033 -38.39 5.75 -22.21
C ASP A 1033 -38.69 6.00 -23.71
N GLY A 1034 -37.78 5.58 -24.59
CA GLY A 1034 -37.87 5.81 -26.04
C GLY A 1034 -37.33 7.17 -26.50
N SER A 1035 -36.74 7.98 -25.62
CA SER A 1035 -36.22 9.31 -25.96
C SER A 1035 -34.73 9.34 -26.35
N GLY A 1036 -34.07 8.18 -26.37
CA GLY A 1036 -32.65 8.03 -26.70
C GLY A 1036 -32.43 7.77 -28.19
N ASP A 1037 -31.19 7.92 -28.63
CA ASP A 1037 -30.72 7.44 -29.93
C ASP A 1037 -30.69 5.89 -29.94
N TYR A 1038 -30.35 5.30 -28.79
CA TYR A 1038 -30.46 3.87 -28.50
C TYR A 1038 -31.48 3.69 -27.38
N ASN A 1039 -32.44 2.79 -27.60
CA ASN A 1039 -33.58 2.64 -26.71
C ASN A 1039 -33.62 1.23 -26.12
N CYS A 1040 -33.27 1.15 -24.85
CA CYS A 1040 -33.26 -0.05 -24.01
C CYS A 1040 -34.69 -0.50 -23.70
N ASP A 1041 -34.94 -1.80 -23.68
CA ASP A 1041 -36.28 -2.38 -23.49
C ASP A 1041 -36.50 -2.98 -22.09
N GLY A 1042 -35.48 -2.90 -21.22
CA GLY A 1042 -35.48 -3.46 -19.87
C GLY A 1042 -35.08 -4.94 -19.83
N ILE A 1043 -34.60 -5.50 -20.94
CA ILE A 1043 -34.13 -6.88 -21.06
C ILE A 1043 -32.78 -6.89 -21.75
N ASP A 1044 -31.73 -7.23 -20.99
CA ASP A 1044 -30.38 -7.37 -21.52
C ASP A 1044 -29.89 -6.07 -22.19
N ASP A 1045 -30.16 -4.93 -21.54
CA ASP A 1045 -29.93 -3.57 -22.03
C ASP A 1045 -28.46 -3.25 -22.36
N GLN A 1046 -27.53 -4.11 -21.91
CA GLN A 1046 -26.13 -4.00 -22.31
C GLN A 1046 -25.93 -4.15 -23.82
N ILE A 1047 -26.87 -4.76 -24.55
CA ILE A 1047 -26.80 -4.90 -26.01
C ILE A 1047 -26.84 -3.52 -26.67
N GLU A 1048 -27.84 -2.70 -26.34
CA GLU A 1048 -28.01 -1.35 -26.88
C GLU A 1048 -26.90 -0.42 -26.38
N ILE A 1049 -26.53 -0.54 -25.10
CA ILE A 1049 -25.43 0.25 -24.52
C ILE A 1049 -24.11 -0.06 -25.23
N ASN A 1050 -23.76 -1.34 -25.40
CA ASN A 1050 -22.52 -1.73 -26.08
C ASN A 1050 -22.52 -1.34 -27.56
N GLN A 1051 -23.69 -1.33 -28.21
CA GLN A 1051 -23.80 -0.83 -29.58
C GLN A 1051 -23.54 0.69 -29.63
N ALA A 1052 -24.09 1.47 -28.70
CA ALA A 1052 -23.81 2.91 -28.58
C ALA A 1052 -22.32 3.19 -28.36
N ILE A 1053 -21.68 2.43 -27.46
CA ILE A 1053 -20.22 2.53 -27.20
C ILE A 1053 -19.42 2.17 -28.45
N SER A 1054 -19.81 1.13 -29.18
CA SER A 1054 -19.14 0.70 -30.42
C SER A 1054 -19.22 1.78 -31.50
N ASP A 1055 -20.40 2.38 -31.68
CA ASP A 1055 -20.61 3.42 -32.68
C ASP A 1055 -19.83 4.71 -32.35
N ILE A 1056 -19.78 5.10 -31.08
CA ILE A 1056 -18.92 6.19 -30.59
C ILE A 1056 -17.44 5.89 -30.81
N ASN A 1057 -16.99 4.66 -30.53
CA ASN A 1057 -15.61 4.28 -30.77
C ASN A 1057 -15.25 4.30 -32.27
N SER A 1058 -16.19 3.90 -33.14
CA SER A 1058 -15.98 3.87 -34.60
C SER A 1058 -15.68 5.23 -35.22
N ILE A 1059 -16.09 6.31 -34.54
CA ILE A 1059 -15.85 7.70 -34.93
C ILE A 1059 -14.69 8.36 -34.15
N GLY A 1060 -13.95 7.57 -33.36
CA GLY A 1060 -12.73 8.00 -32.65
C GLY A 1060 -12.92 8.40 -31.19
N GLY A 1061 -14.12 8.23 -30.63
CA GLY A 1061 -14.44 8.58 -29.24
C GLY A 1061 -15.53 9.65 -29.09
N GLY A 1062 -16.00 9.82 -27.86
CA GLY A 1062 -17.15 10.67 -27.54
C GLY A 1062 -17.85 10.26 -26.26
N THR A 1063 -19.07 10.73 -26.07
CA THR A 1063 -19.88 10.50 -24.88
C THR A 1063 -21.02 9.53 -25.17
N VAL A 1064 -21.15 8.50 -24.34
CA VAL A 1064 -22.38 7.72 -24.22
C VAL A 1064 -23.05 8.17 -22.93
N HIS A 1065 -24.21 8.83 -23.08
CA HIS A 1065 -24.96 9.41 -21.98
C HIS A 1065 -26.23 8.60 -21.71
N LEU A 1066 -26.31 7.98 -20.54
CA LEU A 1066 -27.47 7.23 -20.06
C LEU A 1066 -28.42 8.19 -19.35
N LYS A 1067 -29.64 8.32 -19.88
CA LYS A 1067 -30.67 9.13 -19.22
C LYS A 1067 -31.18 8.48 -17.93
N THR A 1068 -31.90 9.25 -17.12
CA THR A 1068 -32.63 8.74 -15.95
C THR A 1068 -33.37 7.44 -16.26
N GLY A 1069 -33.10 6.40 -15.47
CA GLY A 1069 -33.67 5.07 -15.68
C GLY A 1069 -32.89 3.96 -15.00
N THR A 1070 -33.51 2.77 -14.97
CA THR A 1070 -32.84 1.53 -14.60
C THR A 1070 -32.61 0.70 -15.86
N TYR A 1071 -31.37 0.35 -16.12
CA TYR A 1071 -30.92 -0.49 -17.23
C TYR A 1071 -30.61 -1.89 -16.69
N ILE A 1072 -31.35 -2.90 -17.14
CA ILE A 1072 -31.25 -4.28 -16.66
C ILE A 1072 -30.30 -5.07 -17.55
N ILE A 1073 -29.19 -5.54 -16.98
CA ILE A 1073 -28.17 -6.26 -17.73
C ILE A 1073 -28.01 -7.71 -17.26
N SER A 1074 -27.58 -8.58 -18.19
CA SER A 1074 -27.18 -9.97 -17.90
C SER A 1074 -25.78 -10.31 -18.42
N ASP A 1075 -25.10 -9.33 -19.00
CA ASP A 1075 -23.73 -9.38 -19.50
C ASP A 1075 -23.06 -8.02 -19.33
N SER A 1076 -21.73 -7.95 -19.48
CA SER A 1076 -20.92 -6.76 -19.23
C SER A 1076 -21.26 -5.63 -20.19
N VAL A 1077 -21.24 -4.40 -19.66
CA VAL A 1077 -21.06 -3.20 -20.46
C VAL A 1077 -19.55 -3.06 -20.75
N ASN A 1078 -19.17 -3.16 -22.02
CA ASN A 1078 -17.78 -3.16 -22.47
C ASN A 1078 -17.38 -1.76 -22.92
N LEU A 1079 -16.51 -1.12 -22.14
CA LEU A 1079 -15.99 0.21 -22.42
C LEU A 1079 -15.02 0.21 -23.60
N SER A 1080 -14.75 1.40 -24.15
CA SER A 1080 -13.81 1.64 -25.24
C SER A 1080 -12.86 2.79 -24.91
N THR A 1081 -11.85 3.01 -25.74
CA THR A 1081 -10.88 4.12 -25.64
C THR A 1081 -11.52 5.46 -26.05
N ASN A 1082 -11.05 6.58 -25.47
CA ASN A 1082 -11.56 7.93 -25.75
C ASN A 1082 -13.07 8.08 -25.45
N LEU A 1083 -13.56 7.41 -24.40
CA LEU A 1083 -14.98 7.35 -24.06
C LEU A 1083 -15.29 8.17 -22.80
N ILE A 1084 -16.37 8.95 -22.83
CA ILE A 1084 -17.06 9.41 -21.61
C ILE A 1084 -18.33 8.59 -21.48
N PHE A 1085 -18.41 7.75 -20.46
CA PHE A 1085 -19.59 6.96 -20.12
C PHE A 1085 -20.25 7.57 -18.90
N GLU A 1086 -21.39 8.24 -19.08
CA GLU A 1086 -22.00 9.03 -18.00
C GLU A 1086 -23.51 8.81 -17.87
N GLY A 1087 -24.03 9.07 -16.67
CA GLY A 1087 -25.47 9.14 -16.41
C GLY A 1087 -25.95 10.55 -16.04
N ASP A 1088 -27.27 10.70 -15.89
CA ASP A 1088 -27.91 11.94 -15.39
C ASP A 1088 -27.61 12.22 -13.89
N GLY A 1089 -27.09 11.23 -13.16
CA GLY A 1089 -26.78 11.33 -11.74
C GLY A 1089 -26.84 9.98 -11.02
N THR A 1090 -26.15 9.88 -9.88
CA THR A 1090 -26.09 8.64 -9.08
C THR A 1090 -27.46 8.19 -8.56
N GLU A 1091 -28.37 9.11 -8.26
CA GLU A 1091 -29.74 8.78 -7.82
C GLU A 1091 -30.74 8.65 -8.97
N GLU A 1092 -30.32 8.93 -10.22
CA GLU A 1092 -31.20 9.03 -11.39
C GLU A 1092 -30.96 7.89 -12.39
N THR A 1093 -29.70 7.47 -12.56
CA THR A 1093 -29.28 6.49 -13.56
C THR A 1093 -28.71 5.26 -12.86
N THR A 1094 -29.29 4.08 -13.09
CA THR A 1094 -28.83 2.82 -12.49
C THR A 1094 -28.63 1.75 -13.55
N ILE A 1095 -27.46 1.12 -13.58
CA ILE A 1095 -27.22 -0.14 -14.29
C ILE A 1095 -27.33 -1.27 -13.26
N ARG A 1096 -28.23 -2.23 -13.47
CA ARG A 1096 -28.55 -3.27 -12.48
C ARG A 1096 -28.44 -4.67 -13.08
N ILE A 1097 -27.81 -5.59 -12.34
CA ILE A 1097 -27.78 -7.02 -12.69
C ILE A 1097 -29.20 -7.62 -12.61
N LYS A 1098 -29.59 -8.40 -13.62
CA LYS A 1098 -30.88 -9.08 -13.70
C LYS A 1098 -31.15 -10.02 -12.53
N ASN A 1099 -32.39 -10.01 -12.00
CA ASN A 1099 -32.84 -10.92 -10.95
C ASN A 1099 -32.59 -12.40 -11.31
N GLY A 1100 -32.07 -13.16 -10.34
CA GLY A 1100 -31.77 -14.58 -10.49
C GLY A 1100 -30.58 -14.88 -11.40
N SER A 1101 -29.73 -13.89 -11.73
CA SER A 1101 -28.53 -14.12 -12.51
C SER A 1101 -27.62 -15.16 -11.86
N THR A 1102 -27.17 -16.14 -12.64
CA THR A 1102 -26.22 -17.19 -12.20
C THR A 1102 -24.85 -17.02 -12.84
N LYS A 1103 -24.57 -15.85 -13.43
CA LYS A 1103 -23.32 -15.61 -14.16
C LYS A 1103 -22.18 -15.32 -13.18
N GLU A 1104 -21.03 -15.92 -13.45
CA GLU A 1104 -19.81 -15.89 -12.64
C GLU A 1104 -18.62 -15.50 -13.54
N ASN A 1105 -17.54 -15.00 -12.95
CA ASN A 1105 -16.29 -14.58 -13.62
C ASN A 1105 -16.52 -13.44 -14.64
N TRP A 1106 -17.18 -12.37 -14.21
CA TRP A 1106 -17.47 -11.21 -15.05
C TRP A 1106 -17.58 -9.94 -14.22
N ALA A 1107 -17.42 -8.79 -14.86
CA ALA A 1107 -17.70 -7.49 -14.26
C ALA A 1107 -18.91 -6.83 -14.91
N THR A 1108 -19.64 -6.05 -14.12
CA THR A 1108 -20.81 -5.30 -14.61
C THR A 1108 -20.38 -4.28 -15.66
N ILE A 1109 -19.28 -3.58 -15.40
CA ILE A 1109 -18.55 -2.73 -16.34
C ILE A 1109 -17.16 -3.35 -16.57
N ALA A 1110 -16.79 -3.56 -17.83
CA ALA A 1110 -15.51 -4.15 -18.20
C ALA A 1110 -14.73 -3.25 -19.17
N GLY A 1111 -13.41 -3.20 -19.02
CA GLY A 1111 -12.50 -2.55 -19.96
C GLY A 1111 -11.23 -3.37 -20.13
N GLU A 1112 -10.82 -3.65 -21.37
CA GLU A 1112 -9.63 -4.43 -21.69
C GLU A 1112 -8.77 -3.67 -22.72
N GLY A 1113 -7.54 -3.31 -22.36
CA GLY A 1113 -6.64 -2.61 -23.29
C GLY A 1113 -7.10 -1.20 -23.67
N ILE A 1114 -7.95 -0.56 -22.85
CA ILE A 1114 -8.54 0.74 -23.17
C ILE A 1114 -7.75 1.90 -22.56
N SER A 1115 -7.91 3.09 -23.14
CA SER A 1115 -7.29 4.29 -22.59
C SER A 1115 -8.12 5.56 -22.73
N SER A 1116 -7.79 6.56 -21.91
CA SER A 1116 -8.42 7.89 -21.98
C SER A 1116 -9.93 7.83 -21.85
N THR A 1117 -10.42 7.16 -20.80
CA THR A 1117 -11.84 6.87 -20.61
C THR A 1117 -12.32 7.34 -19.24
N THR A 1118 -13.46 8.02 -19.21
CA THR A 1118 -14.10 8.55 -18.00
C THR A 1118 -15.45 7.91 -17.78
N ILE A 1119 -15.72 7.47 -16.55
CA ILE A 1119 -16.99 6.91 -16.10
C ILE A 1119 -17.53 7.80 -14.99
N ARG A 1120 -18.78 8.27 -15.07
CA ARG A 1120 -19.33 9.17 -14.02
C ARG A 1120 -20.84 9.25 -13.89
N ASN A 1121 -21.30 9.78 -12.75
CA ASN A 1121 -22.67 10.24 -12.51
C ASN A 1121 -23.74 9.13 -12.66
N LEU A 1122 -23.48 7.94 -12.14
CA LEU A 1122 -24.41 6.81 -12.23
C LEU A 1122 -24.24 5.82 -11.08
N THR A 1123 -25.25 4.97 -10.89
CA THR A 1123 -25.19 3.83 -9.96
C THR A 1123 -24.97 2.53 -10.72
N ILE A 1124 -24.07 1.67 -10.23
CA ILE A 1124 -23.95 0.26 -10.58
C ILE A 1124 -24.51 -0.57 -9.43
N ASP A 1125 -25.52 -1.39 -9.69
CA ASP A 1125 -26.24 -2.21 -8.72
C ASP A 1125 -26.03 -3.70 -9.03
N GLY A 1126 -25.21 -4.35 -8.21
CA GLY A 1126 -24.89 -5.78 -8.32
C GLY A 1126 -26.07 -6.70 -7.97
N ASN A 1127 -27.14 -6.16 -7.38
CA ASN A 1127 -28.40 -6.85 -7.11
C ASN A 1127 -28.23 -8.21 -6.38
N LYS A 1128 -27.23 -8.28 -5.49
CA LYS A 1128 -26.82 -9.47 -4.75
C LYS A 1128 -27.99 -10.21 -4.09
N ASP A 1129 -28.87 -9.48 -3.40
CA ASP A 1129 -29.99 -10.07 -2.64
C ASP A 1129 -31.01 -10.82 -3.52
N ASN A 1130 -31.10 -10.47 -4.80
CA ASN A 1130 -31.99 -11.11 -5.76
C ASN A 1130 -31.27 -12.12 -6.66
N CYS A 1131 -29.98 -12.36 -6.44
CA CYS A 1131 -29.18 -13.33 -7.18
C CYS A 1131 -28.74 -14.48 -6.27
N PRO A 1132 -28.64 -15.72 -6.77
CA PRO A 1132 -28.02 -16.81 -6.03
C PRO A 1132 -26.55 -16.51 -5.73
N VAL A 1133 -26.05 -17.04 -4.61
CA VAL A 1133 -24.61 -17.03 -4.29
C VAL A 1133 -23.83 -17.71 -5.42
N PRO A 1134 -22.80 -17.07 -5.99
CA PRO A 1134 -21.87 -17.67 -6.95
C PRO A 1134 -21.26 -19.00 -6.45
N LYS A 1135 -21.06 -19.96 -7.36
CA LYS A 1135 -20.58 -21.32 -7.12
C LYS A 1135 -19.06 -21.42 -7.33
N GLY A 1136 -18.26 -20.79 -6.49
CA GLY A 1136 -16.81 -20.93 -6.54
C GLY A 1136 -16.10 -20.15 -5.45
N ILE A 1137 -14.82 -20.44 -5.23
CA ILE A 1137 -13.93 -19.59 -4.41
C ILE A 1137 -13.28 -18.46 -5.22
N ASP A 1138 -13.39 -18.52 -6.56
CA ASP A 1138 -12.78 -17.58 -7.53
C ASP A 1138 -13.87 -16.98 -8.47
N SER A 1139 -15.14 -17.00 -8.06
CA SER A 1139 -16.25 -16.54 -8.91
C SER A 1139 -16.43 -15.02 -8.80
N ASP A 1140 -15.63 -14.26 -9.54
CA ASP A 1140 -15.63 -12.80 -9.53
C ASP A 1140 -16.90 -12.25 -10.22
N VAL A 1141 -17.71 -11.47 -9.48
CA VAL A 1141 -18.85 -10.67 -9.96
C VAL A 1141 -18.65 -9.23 -9.49
N ASP A 1142 -17.78 -8.52 -10.21
CA ASP A 1142 -17.31 -7.19 -9.82
C ASP A 1142 -18.20 -6.07 -10.37
N ALA A 1143 -18.14 -4.88 -9.78
CA ALA A 1143 -18.73 -3.70 -10.40
C ALA A 1143 -17.89 -3.25 -11.60
N PHE A 1144 -16.57 -3.14 -11.43
CA PHE A 1144 -15.61 -2.80 -12.48
C PHE A 1144 -14.44 -3.77 -12.51
N HIS A 1145 -14.08 -4.21 -13.71
CA HIS A 1145 -12.79 -4.85 -13.99
C HIS A 1145 -12.14 -4.15 -15.19
N LEU A 1146 -11.02 -3.48 -14.92
CA LEU A 1146 -10.25 -2.68 -15.86
C LEU A 1146 -8.87 -3.34 -16.03
N TYR A 1147 -8.72 -4.12 -17.09
CA TYR A 1147 -7.54 -4.92 -17.38
C TYR A 1147 -6.66 -4.25 -18.43
N ASN A 1148 -5.35 -4.19 -18.19
CA ASN A 1148 -4.34 -3.66 -19.11
C ASN A 1148 -4.72 -2.28 -19.69
N SER A 1149 -5.28 -1.41 -18.84
CA SER A 1149 -5.86 -0.13 -19.25
C SER A 1149 -5.09 1.05 -18.67
N ASN A 1150 -5.12 2.21 -19.33
CA ASN A 1150 -4.35 3.37 -18.86
C ASN A 1150 -5.12 4.69 -19.01
N ASN A 1151 -4.87 5.67 -18.13
CA ASN A 1151 -5.60 6.95 -18.17
C ASN A 1151 -7.13 6.77 -18.05
N ILE A 1152 -7.56 6.01 -17.05
CA ILE A 1152 -8.98 5.77 -16.74
C ILE A 1152 -9.38 6.62 -15.53
N THR A 1153 -10.54 7.28 -15.62
CA THR A 1153 -11.14 8.03 -14.51
C THR A 1153 -12.50 7.44 -14.17
N VAL A 1154 -12.70 7.02 -12.93
CA VAL A 1154 -14.02 6.70 -12.37
C VAL A 1154 -14.34 7.78 -11.35
N GLU A 1155 -15.32 8.66 -11.63
CA GLU A 1155 -15.65 9.80 -10.77
C GLU A 1155 -17.15 9.86 -10.43
N ASN A 1156 -17.50 10.10 -9.16
CA ASN A 1156 -18.91 10.25 -8.75
C ASN A 1156 -19.80 9.07 -9.21
N VAL A 1157 -19.35 7.84 -8.92
CA VAL A 1157 -20.08 6.59 -9.19
C VAL A 1157 -20.45 5.93 -7.87
N LYS A 1158 -21.69 5.46 -7.78
CA LYS A 1158 -22.20 4.70 -6.63
C LYS A 1158 -22.29 3.22 -6.99
N MET A 1159 -21.68 2.35 -6.20
CA MET A 1159 -21.58 0.92 -6.44
C MET A 1159 -22.22 0.21 -5.24
N ILE A 1160 -23.31 -0.53 -5.47
CA ILE A 1160 -24.08 -1.17 -4.40
C ILE A 1160 -24.26 -2.68 -4.63
N GLU A 1161 -24.16 -3.46 -3.55
CA GLU A 1161 -24.61 -4.86 -3.45
C GLU A 1161 -23.93 -5.84 -4.42
N PHE A 1162 -22.61 -6.02 -4.31
CA PHE A 1162 -21.82 -6.96 -5.12
C PHE A 1162 -21.40 -8.22 -4.35
N TRP A 1163 -21.14 -9.30 -5.08
CA TRP A 1163 -20.59 -10.53 -4.51
C TRP A 1163 -19.07 -10.45 -4.28
N THR A 1164 -18.34 -9.69 -5.08
CA THR A 1164 -16.87 -9.54 -4.99
C THR A 1164 -16.44 -8.06 -4.96
N ASP A 1165 -15.66 -7.58 -5.94
CA ASP A 1165 -14.94 -6.30 -5.87
C ASP A 1165 -15.78 -5.13 -6.39
N GLY A 1166 -15.57 -3.94 -5.82
CA GLY A 1166 -16.12 -2.69 -6.35
C GLY A 1166 -15.37 -2.27 -7.61
N VAL A 1167 -14.15 -1.77 -7.47
CA VAL A 1167 -13.28 -1.44 -8.61
C VAL A 1167 -12.00 -2.23 -8.58
N GLU A 1168 -11.73 -3.00 -9.63
CA GLU A 1168 -10.44 -3.64 -9.86
C GLU A 1168 -9.71 -3.02 -11.06
N PHE A 1169 -8.50 -2.51 -10.81
CA PHE A 1169 -7.47 -2.27 -11.82
C PHE A 1169 -6.48 -3.42 -11.85
N SER A 1170 -6.36 -4.07 -13.00
CA SER A 1170 -5.43 -5.17 -13.25
C SER A 1170 -4.45 -4.79 -14.34
N HIS A 1171 -3.13 -4.87 -14.08
CA HIS A 1171 -2.08 -4.52 -15.06
C HIS A 1171 -2.24 -3.12 -15.68
N SER A 1172 -2.79 -2.18 -14.91
CA SER A 1172 -3.25 -0.89 -15.41
C SER A 1172 -2.36 0.25 -14.91
N SER A 1173 -2.45 1.41 -15.55
CA SER A 1173 -1.62 2.57 -15.19
C SER A 1173 -2.32 3.92 -15.26
N ASP A 1174 -1.76 4.92 -14.58
CA ASP A 1174 -2.14 6.33 -14.70
C ASP A 1174 -3.64 6.58 -14.52
N SER A 1175 -4.29 5.91 -13.57
CA SER A 1175 -5.75 5.88 -13.45
C SER A 1175 -6.23 6.32 -12.07
N VAL A 1176 -7.45 6.85 -12.01
CA VAL A 1176 -8.02 7.51 -10.83
C VAL A 1176 -9.42 7.01 -10.54
N VAL A 1177 -9.70 6.69 -9.28
CA VAL A 1177 -11.07 6.58 -8.73
C VAL A 1177 -11.27 7.67 -7.70
N LYS A 1178 -12.26 8.51 -7.90
CA LYS A 1178 -12.52 9.63 -7.00
C LYS A 1178 -13.98 9.93 -6.73
N ASP A 1179 -14.27 10.41 -5.54
CA ASP A 1179 -15.61 10.84 -5.13
C ASP A 1179 -16.68 9.72 -5.32
N CYS A 1180 -16.27 8.44 -5.20
CA CYS A 1180 -17.15 7.29 -5.40
C CYS A 1180 -17.63 6.68 -4.08
N GLU A 1181 -18.78 6.02 -4.11
CA GLU A 1181 -19.35 5.25 -3.00
C GLU A 1181 -19.35 3.76 -3.34
N VAL A 1182 -18.78 2.90 -2.49
CA VAL A 1182 -18.83 1.44 -2.62
C VAL A 1182 -19.49 0.85 -1.38
N ILE A 1183 -20.67 0.26 -1.54
CA ILE A 1183 -21.55 -0.18 -0.45
C ILE A 1183 -21.83 -1.68 -0.61
N GLN A 1184 -21.51 -2.45 0.44
CA GLN A 1184 -21.72 -3.91 0.52
C GLN A 1184 -21.01 -4.72 -0.58
N ALA A 1185 -19.79 -4.33 -0.94
CA ALA A 1185 -18.90 -5.19 -1.70
C ALA A 1185 -18.56 -6.45 -0.89
N GLY A 1186 -18.68 -7.62 -1.52
CA GLY A 1186 -18.45 -8.91 -0.86
C GLY A 1186 -16.96 -9.24 -0.65
N HIS A 1187 -16.07 -8.59 -1.39
CA HIS A 1187 -14.62 -8.74 -1.31
C HIS A 1187 -13.90 -7.38 -1.17
N GLU A 1188 -13.14 -6.86 -2.14
CA GLU A 1188 -12.52 -5.53 -2.03
C GLU A 1188 -13.49 -4.39 -2.40
N GLY A 1189 -13.45 -3.28 -1.67
CA GLY A 1189 -14.06 -2.05 -2.15
C GLY A 1189 -13.34 -1.53 -3.40
N LEU A 1190 -12.04 -1.34 -3.25
CA LEU A 1190 -11.14 -0.80 -4.29
C LEU A 1190 -9.89 -1.66 -4.38
N ARG A 1191 -9.38 -1.88 -5.58
CA ARG A 1191 -8.24 -2.78 -5.79
C ARG A 1191 -7.37 -2.34 -6.96
N ALA A 1192 -6.06 -2.36 -6.73
CA ALA A 1192 -5.03 -2.29 -7.76
C ALA A 1192 -4.16 -3.53 -7.67
N ILE A 1193 -3.98 -4.23 -8.79
CA ILE A 1193 -3.18 -5.43 -8.90
C ILE A 1193 -2.24 -5.34 -10.11
N TYR A 1194 -0.95 -5.59 -9.90
CA TYR A 1194 0.10 -5.47 -10.94
C TYR A 1194 0.11 -4.11 -11.67
N SER A 1195 -0.24 -3.04 -10.97
CA SER A 1195 -0.55 -1.73 -11.56
C SER A 1195 0.42 -0.63 -11.12
N GLU A 1196 0.45 0.48 -11.83
CA GLU A 1196 1.34 1.62 -11.54
C GLU A 1196 0.58 2.95 -11.57
N ASN A 1197 0.94 3.92 -10.72
CA ASN A 1197 0.34 5.26 -10.72
C ASN A 1197 -1.20 5.26 -10.57
N ILE A 1198 -1.74 4.40 -9.70
CA ILE A 1198 -3.19 4.37 -9.42
C ILE A 1198 -3.52 5.27 -8.24
N THR A 1199 -4.50 6.16 -8.40
CA THR A 1199 -4.98 7.05 -7.33
C THR A 1199 -6.40 6.69 -6.90
N PHE A 1200 -6.58 6.47 -5.60
CA PHE A 1200 -7.89 6.35 -4.95
C PHE A 1200 -8.07 7.54 -4.01
N SER A 1201 -8.91 8.51 -4.38
CA SER A 1201 -9.08 9.76 -3.61
C SER A 1201 -10.53 10.07 -3.25
N ASN A 1202 -10.82 10.52 -2.02
CA ASN A 1202 -12.18 10.96 -1.62
C ASN A 1202 -13.28 9.91 -1.76
N ASN A 1203 -12.97 8.61 -1.64
CA ASN A 1203 -13.98 7.56 -1.79
C ASN A 1203 -14.57 7.15 -0.43
N TYR A 1204 -15.82 6.71 -0.44
CA TYR A 1204 -16.50 6.12 0.71
C TYR A 1204 -16.72 4.63 0.47
N VAL A 1205 -16.14 3.77 1.31
CA VAL A 1205 -16.33 2.31 1.25
C VAL A 1205 -16.95 1.81 2.55
N TYR A 1206 -18.09 1.14 2.43
CA TYR A 1206 -18.79 0.54 3.54
C TYR A 1206 -19.16 -0.92 3.25
N SER A 1207 -18.82 -1.85 4.13
CA SER A 1207 -19.28 -3.25 4.02
C SER A 1207 -19.48 -3.86 5.41
N ALA A 1208 -20.67 -4.40 5.66
CA ALA A 1208 -21.07 -4.90 6.97
C ALA A 1208 -21.19 -6.43 6.96
N GLY A 1209 -20.33 -7.12 7.71
CA GLY A 1209 -20.33 -8.58 7.78
C GLY A 1209 -19.87 -9.30 6.50
N THR A 1210 -19.44 -8.54 5.49
CA THR A 1210 -18.80 -9.00 4.25
C THR A 1210 -17.63 -8.08 3.91
N GLY A 1211 -16.80 -8.47 2.93
CA GLY A 1211 -15.70 -7.64 2.47
C GLY A 1211 -14.36 -7.97 3.13
N ASN A 1212 -13.33 -7.99 2.28
CA ASN A 1212 -11.95 -8.30 2.64
C ASN A 1212 -11.14 -7.04 2.90
N ALA A 1213 -11.23 -6.01 2.05
CA ALA A 1213 -10.56 -4.74 2.31
C ALA A 1213 -11.32 -3.52 1.77
N GLY A 1214 -11.13 -2.36 2.39
CA GLY A 1214 -11.59 -1.07 1.86
C GLY A 1214 -10.83 -0.74 0.57
N VAL A 1215 -9.50 -0.87 0.63
CA VAL A 1215 -8.63 -0.84 -0.54
C VAL A 1215 -7.51 -1.88 -0.44
N ARG A 1216 -7.19 -2.55 -1.56
CA ARG A 1216 -6.05 -3.46 -1.69
C ARG A 1216 -5.07 -2.99 -2.77
N ILE A 1217 -3.80 -2.92 -2.40
CA ILE A 1217 -2.66 -2.66 -3.30
C ILE A 1217 -1.83 -3.94 -3.41
N TYR A 1218 -1.95 -4.64 -4.51
CA TYR A 1218 -1.33 -5.93 -4.75
C TYR A 1218 -0.25 -5.78 -5.83
N GLU A 1219 1.02 -6.05 -5.51
CA GLU A 1219 2.15 -5.98 -6.46
C GLU A 1219 2.12 -4.71 -7.34
N SER A 1220 1.82 -3.55 -6.73
CA SER A 1220 1.59 -2.28 -7.43
C SER A 1220 2.43 -1.15 -6.82
N SER A 1221 2.87 -0.22 -7.65
CA SER A 1221 3.83 0.85 -7.30
C SER A 1221 3.30 2.24 -7.64
N ASN A 1222 3.85 3.25 -6.96
CA ASN A 1222 3.53 4.66 -7.17
C ASN A 1222 2.03 4.99 -6.99
N CYS A 1223 1.29 4.19 -6.23
CA CYS A 1223 -0.12 4.40 -5.96
C CYS A 1223 -0.34 5.43 -4.84
N VAL A 1224 -1.42 6.20 -4.93
CA VAL A 1224 -1.82 7.19 -3.94
C VAL A 1224 -3.21 6.86 -3.41
N ILE A 1225 -3.32 6.69 -2.10
CA ILE A 1225 -4.58 6.42 -1.40
C ILE A 1225 -4.80 7.59 -0.45
N GLU A 1226 -5.73 8.47 -0.78
CA GLU A 1226 -5.92 9.71 -0.03
C GLU A 1226 -7.36 10.09 0.29
N ASN A 1227 -7.59 10.72 1.45
CA ASN A 1227 -8.88 11.30 1.83
C ASN A 1227 -10.08 10.32 1.74
N ASN A 1228 -9.85 9.01 1.85
CA ASN A 1228 -10.92 8.02 1.77
C ASN A 1228 -11.52 7.73 3.14
N TYR A 1229 -12.78 7.30 3.16
CA TYR A 1229 -13.47 6.78 4.33
C TYR A 1229 -13.71 5.29 4.17
N PHE A 1230 -13.10 4.47 5.03
CA PHE A 1230 -13.22 3.02 5.02
C PHE A 1230 -13.88 2.52 6.31
N ASN A 1231 -15.11 1.99 6.20
CA ASN A 1231 -15.81 1.32 7.30
C ASN A 1231 -16.23 -0.08 6.84
N VAL A 1232 -15.27 -0.99 6.90
CA VAL A 1232 -15.37 -2.34 6.32
C VAL A 1232 -15.12 -3.41 7.38
N TYR A 1233 -15.73 -4.58 7.19
CA TYR A 1233 -15.53 -5.72 8.09
C TYR A 1233 -14.09 -6.25 8.10
N GLY A 1234 -13.42 -6.21 6.94
CA GLY A 1234 -12.04 -6.67 6.75
C GLY A 1234 -10.97 -5.59 6.98
N PHE A 1235 -9.91 -5.61 6.19
CA PHE A 1235 -8.80 -4.65 6.26
C PHE A 1235 -9.27 -3.25 5.82
N GLY A 1236 -8.89 -2.17 6.51
CA GLY A 1236 -9.07 -0.83 5.94
C GLY A 1236 -8.27 -0.67 4.65
N ILE A 1237 -6.94 -0.77 4.78
CA ILE A 1237 -5.96 -0.72 3.70
C ILE A 1237 -5.12 -2.00 3.76
N LEU A 1238 -5.04 -2.73 2.64
CA LEU A 1238 -4.28 -3.97 2.55
C LEU A 1238 -3.19 -3.87 1.48
N ILE A 1239 -1.95 -4.24 1.81
CA ILE A 1239 -0.80 -4.15 0.90
C ILE A 1239 -0.16 -5.52 0.76
N ASN A 1240 -0.15 -6.04 -0.46
CA ASN A 1240 0.22 -7.42 -0.79
C ASN A 1240 1.29 -7.46 -1.91
N PRO A 1241 2.59 -7.41 -1.60
CA PRO A 1241 3.61 -7.82 -2.55
C PRO A 1241 3.79 -9.34 -2.46
N GLN A 1242 3.32 -10.08 -3.46
CA GLN A 1242 3.76 -11.47 -3.67
C GLN A 1242 4.80 -11.48 -4.81
N GLY A 1243 5.38 -12.64 -5.16
CA GLY A 1243 6.08 -12.81 -6.44
C GLY A 1243 7.45 -12.13 -6.66
N GLY A 1244 7.93 -11.25 -5.78
CA GLY A 1244 9.23 -10.57 -5.94
C GLY A 1244 9.21 -9.35 -6.86
N VAL A 1245 8.02 -8.86 -7.25
CA VAL A 1245 7.83 -7.60 -8.00
C VAL A 1245 7.76 -6.41 -7.04
N PRO A 1246 8.41 -5.27 -7.34
CA PRO A 1246 8.40 -4.15 -6.42
C PRO A 1246 7.02 -3.49 -6.18
N CYS A 1247 6.66 -3.26 -4.91
CA CYS A 1247 5.58 -2.38 -4.44
C CYS A 1247 6.17 -1.06 -3.89
N GLY A 1248 6.89 -0.31 -4.72
CA GLY A 1248 7.64 0.87 -4.30
C GLY A 1248 6.83 2.17 -4.33
N ASN A 1249 7.17 3.10 -3.43
CA ASN A 1249 6.74 4.51 -3.45
C ASN A 1249 5.23 4.76 -3.30
N ASN A 1250 4.50 3.87 -2.64
CA ASN A 1250 3.08 4.07 -2.37
C ASN A 1250 2.87 5.09 -1.23
N ILE A 1251 1.85 5.94 -1.39
CA ILE A 1251 1.49 7.01 -0.44
C ILE A 1251 0.09 6.74 0.12
N TYR A 1252 -0.02 6.72 1.44
CA TYR A 1252 -1.29 6.57 2.17
C TYR A 1252 -1.48 7.77 3.06
N ARG A 1253 -2.37 8.70 2.67
CA ARG A 1253 -2.54 9.93 3.43
C ARG A 1253 -3.97 10.33 3.73
N ASP A 1254 -4.19 10.90 4.92
CA ASP A 1254 -5.44 11.58 5.27
C ASP A 1254 -6.70 10.69 5.15
N ASN A 1255 -6.56 9.37 5.25
CA ASN A 1255 -7.70 8.44 5.20
C ASN A 1255 -8.32 8.27 6.59
N TYR A 1256 -9.64 8.13 6.64
CA TYR A 1256 -10.39 7.75 7.83
C TYR A 1256 -10.76 6.27 7.76
N ILE A 1257 -10.33 5.48 8.74
CA ILE A 1257 -10.65 4.08 8.85
C ILE A 1257 -11.40 3.85 10.16
N GLU A 1258 -12.56 3.23 10.06
CA GLU A 1258 -13.41 2.86 11.19
C GLU A 1258 -13.53 1.35 11.28
N GLY A 1259 -13.28 0.79 12.46
CA GLY A 1259 -13.52 -0.62 12.74
C GLY A 1259 -15.00 -0.91 12.96
N HIS A 1260 -15.49 -2.05 12.46
CA HIS A 1260 -16.85 -2.51 12.73
C HIS A 1260 -16.98 -2.98 14.19
N TYR A 1261 -17.86 -2.32 14.95
CA TYR A 1261 -18.17 -2.64 16.35
C TYR A 1261 -18.41 -4.14 16.57
N GLY A 1262 -17.48 -4.81 17.25
CA GLY A 1262 -17.78 -6.00 18.06
C GLY A 1262 -17.62 -7.38 17.40
N LEU A 1263 -16.89 -7.53 16.30
CA LEU A 1263 -16.51 -8.86 15.80
C LEU A 1263 -14.98 -9.04 15.81
N PRO A 1264 -14.43 -10.14 16.36
CA PRO A 1264 -12.99 -10.41 16.40
C PRO A 1264 -12.54 -10.97 15.04
N GLY A 1265 -12.59 -10.14 14.00
CA GLY A 1265 -12.06 -10.47 12.67
C GLY A 1265 -10.55 -10.55 12.64
#